data_AF-A0A1V6HUH7-F1
#
_entry.id   AF-A0A1V6HUH7-F1
#
_cell.length_a   1.000
_cell.length_b   1.000
_cell.length_c   1.000
_cell.angle_alpha   90.00
_cell.angle_beta   90.00
_cell.angle_gamma   90.00
#
_symmetry.space_group_name_H-M   'P 1'
#
loop_
_entity.id
_entity.type
_entity.pdbx_description
1 polymer ?
#
loop_
_entity_poly.entity_id
_entity_poly.type
_entity_poly.pdbx_seq_one_letter_code
_entity_poly.pdbx_strand_id
1 'polypeptide(L)'
;MMREHRRRERETKPGRRRSGVLLTLAGLLAVLALGGVPLLAQKGLGGGQKPAAPSRLGVERKPGLAAKACIECHGEVRSQRSRKVVHEPFRNDKGCESCHRRHGIVGTLALQQEEPALCYSCHAPSEKAFQQAHVHAPVGEGNCSSCHAAHASDNPGLLRRPEVETCLACHDAAAFQKPGTHPPAREACGACHDPHATPTAGLLRQPDPEVCVSCHRDGGSATAPRHAGFSVTGAACISCHAPHGGGDTRLLRAAVHDPIDDCTSCHEMAPAGTPPPLTAAGRELCLQCHETQAEEAGARVVHAAFADGACTDCHSPHASDVKAQLVAAQKNLCTDCHSDLTEQLARPSPHEPAAAGECTACHRPHAGEHRGLLAAAGGELCAQCHESSETFAAAKVVHPPAADGDCASCHEPHGGLEPKLATREGPGLCVECHDSQAQELALPVVHLPMAAGDCAACHAPHGGDREHLVRGTGADLCAQCHADLKRQLAGARLHPPFEEGDCATCHLSHAGRRPALLRDDAGKLCAQCHDVAPQLAGARSVHAPVRAGDCGACHAAHGSRYPGLLAGPVRSFCLTCHDDLMARLSRPGARIHAPLRDGQCLDCHAGHAAAQPGLLRKAAGELCASCHDAGDAELATAHQGLAFAKADCLTCHDPHVSQAAGLLNPVAHTPFAKGECESCHRMAPADSPKAATALVAPAAQLCQQCHVPDELLREPRVVHAPVTKGDCAACHAPHATRQPHLLGAPEREVCAACHRNVEKELAKPLVHAPARDGDCRQCHNPHASDQKGLLVGKDGALCFLCHDAEKDLLKAAEVHPPFADGDCLTCHTSHAADRPGMLRKEARALCLECHSPGDAGMKKAHRFGVGRLDCGSCHNPHASEQEKLIRDEPHAVFGSCGRCHEPGGKLLAKADDLCLRCHSEVRNELAAPDAHPALAEGCLSCHSPHAADRPGLIRGGSDRVACLSCHQEIEARRRSSFSVHPETGEAGACSSCHTGHRSDQPALLKAAPEKVCESCHKGHAQFGHPIGKGVIDPRTGKDTSCASCHSPHGTGFPALLTHSPQRSLCVQCHAADGTVGTRRGVSGGGMSE
;
A
#
# COMPACT_ATOMS: atom_id res chain seq x y z
N MET A 1 13.48 -14.38 56.45
CA MET A 1 13.83 -13.07 57.03
C MET A 1 13.39 -12.01 56.03
N MET A 2 12.46 -11.10 56.38
CA MET A 2 12.72 -9.72 56.88
C MET A 2 13.58 -8.86 55.94
N ARG A 3 13.27 -7.59 55.61
CA ARG A 3 12.07 -6.72 55.80
C ARG A 3 12.20 -5.59 54.73
N GLU A 4 11.18 -5.19 53.97
CA GLU A 4 9.96 -4.39 54.30
C GLU A 4 10.16 -2.84 54.12
N HIS A 5 9.05 -2.11 53.88
CA HIS A 5 8.89 -0.65 53.65
C HIS A 5 9.11 -0.15 52.19
N ARG A 6 8.21 0.61 51.52
CA ARG A 6 7.36 1.80 51.87
C ARG A 6 8.18 3.12 51.97
N ARG A 7 7.74 4.31 51.51
CA ARG A 7 6.61 4.79 50.66
C ARG A 7 6.85 6.30 50.36
N ARG A 8 6.29 6.82 49.24
CA ARG A 8 5.70 8.19 49.06
C ARG A 8 6.56 9.48 49.21
N GLU A 9 6.31 10.42 48.26
CA GLU A 9 6.09 11.89 48.47
C GLU A 9 7.31 12.75 48.93
N ARG A 10 7.47 14.06 48.59
CA ARG A 10 6.62 15.06 47.90
C ARG A 10 7.44 16.25 47.30
N GLU A 11 6.71 17.11 46.60
CA GLU A 11 6.95 18.53 46.19
C GLU A 11 8.12 19.30 46.88
N THR A 12 8.95 20.12 46.19
CA THR A 12 8.67 21.54 45.81
C THR A 12 9.84 22.25 45.06
N LYS A 13 9.59 23.45 44.50
CA LYS A 13 10.55 24.48 43.97
C LYS A 13 10.99 25.46 45.11
N PRO A 14 11.95 26.44 45.00
CA PRO A 14 12.64 27.08 43.83
C PRO A 14 14.19 27.23 44.01
N GLY A 15 14.99 28.04 43.27
CA GLY A 15 14.84 28.71 41.96
C GLY A 15 15.06 30.24 41.86
N ARG A 16 16.27 30.75 41.46
CA ARG A 16 16.60 32.06 40.78
C ARG A 16 18.05 32.59 41.03
N ARG A 17 18.80 32.92 39.93
CA ARG A 17 19.75 34.08 39.75
C ARG A 17 21.06 34.14 40.60
N ARG A 18 22.15 34.88 40.29
CA ARG A 18 22.54 35.86 39.21
C ARG A 18 24.09 36.08 39.14
N SER A 19 24.63 36.51 37.99
CA SER A 19 25.93 37.25 37.77
C SER A 19 27.28 36.57 38.15
N GLY A 20 28.47 36.96 37.64
CA GLY A 20 28.84 37.78 36.46
C GLY A 20 30.19 38.56 36.57
N VAL A 21 30.86 38.83 35.41
CA VAL A 21 32.00 39.80 35.18
C VAL A 21 33.38 39.32 35.76
N LEU A 22 34.63 39.69 35.34
CA LEU A 22 35.25 40.92 34.75
C LEU A 22 36.64 40.67 34.06
N LEU A 23 37.24 41.75 33.48
CA LEU A 23 38.56 41.93 32.76
C LEU A 23 38.62 41.46 31.28
N THR A 24 38.94 42.21 30.19
CA THR A 24 39.82 43.37 29.79
C THR A 24 41.16 42.95 29.13
N LEU A 25 41.77 43.60 28.11
CA LEU A 25 41.70 45.01 27.60
C LEU A 25 42.06 45.13 26.06
N ALA A 26 42.19 46.35 25.50
CA ALA A 26 42.29 46.71 24.05
C ALA A 26 43.76 46.94 23.54
N GLY A 27 44.10 47.31 22.29
CA GLY A 27 43.36 47.75 21.05
C GLY A 27 44.17 47.47 19.75
N LEU A 28 44.41 48.34 18.74
CA LEU A 28 44.04 49.75 18.45
C LEU A 28 44.47 50.22 17.01
N LEU A 29 43.60 50.84 16.17
CA LEU A 29 43.86 51.66 14.93
C LEU A 29 44.55 50.95 13.69
N ALA A 30 44.46 51.33 12.40
CA ALA A 30 43.80 52.38 11.55
C ALA A 30 43.82 51.90 10.03
N VAL A 31 43.43 52.59 8.93
CA VAL A 31 42.39 53.59 8.51
C VAL A 31 42.40 53.76 6.94
N LEU A 32 41.22 53.93 6.30
CA LEU A 32 40.86 54.51 4.94
C LEU A 32 41.84 54.53 3.71
N ALA A 33 41.32 54.20 2.50
CA ALA A 33 41.20 55.14 1.34
C ALA A 33 40.54 54.59 0.03
N LEU A 34 39.55 55.35 -0.49
CA LEU A 34 39.22 55.72 -1.90
C LEU A 34 39.44 54.78 -3.13
N GLY A 35 38.31 54.39 -3.78
CA GLY A 35 37.98 54.76 -5.18
C GLY A 35 38.56 54.00 -6.41
N GLY A 36 37.77 53.89 -7.49
CA GLY A 36 38.25 53.56 -8.85
C GLY A 36 37.30 52.71 -9.73
N VAL A 37 37.02 53.16 -10.97
CA VAL A 37 36.35 52.40 -12.05
C VAL A 37 37.07 52.68 -13.38
N PRO A 38 37.52 51.64 -14.09
CA PRO A 38 37.13 51.42 -15.51
C PRO A 38 36.77 49.93 -15.76
N LEU A 39 35.90 49.47 -16.66
CA LEU A 39 35.32 49.96 -17.95
C LEU A 39 36.21 49.67 -19.18
N LEU A 40 35.58 49.12 -20.25
CA LEU A 40 36.16 48.61 -21.52
C LEU A 40 36.87 47.23 -21.42
N ALA A 41 36.76 46.29 -22.37
CA ALA A 41 36.38 46.41 -23.79
C ALA A 41 35.39 45.32 -24.31
N GLN A 42 34.89 45.50 -25.54
CA GLN A 42 33.91 44.65 -26.24
C GLN A 42 34.55 43.83 -27.40
N LYS A 43 33.92 42.71 -27.82
CA LYS A 43 33.67 42.36 -29.25
C LYS A 43 32.91 41.03 -29.47
N GLY A 44 32.14 40.96 -30.57
CA GLY A 44 31.57 39.72 -31.18
C GLY A 44 30.27 39.22 -30.53
N LEU A 45 29.05 39.49 -31.02
CA LEU A 45 28.40 39.22 -32.33
C LEU A 45 28.00 37.74 -32.57
N GLY A 46 26.68 37.52 -32.63
CA GLY A 46 26.02 36.24 -32.94
C GLY A 46 24.57 36.27 -32.45
N GLY A 47 23.58 36.35 -33.34
CA GLY A 47 22.19 36.67 -32.99
C GLY A 47 21.21 35.50 -33.13
N GLY A 48 20.06 35.58 -32.45
CA GLY A 48 18.95 34.62 -32.57
C GLY A 48 17.87 34.83 -31.52
N GLN A 49 16.89 35.71 -31.79
CA GLN A 49 15.74 35.91 -30.89
C GLN A 49 14.62 34.89 -31.16
N LYS A 50 14.10 34.28 -30.09
CA LYS A 50 12.73 33.74 -29.99
C LYS A 50 12.20 34.00 -28.56
N PRO A 51 10.87 34.01 -28.34
CA PRO A 51 10.25 34.83 -27.30
C PRO A 51 10.43 34.31 -25.87
N ALA A 52 10.33 35.23 -24.90
CA ALA A 52 10.38 34.92 -23.48
C ALA A 52 9.09 34.23 -22.99
N ALA A 53 9.26 33.20 -22.15
CA ALA A 53 8.18 32.63 -21.34
C ALA A 53 7.93 33.51 -20.09
N PRO A 54 6.70 33.55 -19.54
CA PRO A 54 6.38 34.40 -18.40
C PRO A 54 7.10 33.97 -17.12
N SER A 55 7.50 34.97 -16.33
CA SER A 55 8.23 34.80 -15.07
C SER A 55 7.48 33.93 -14.06
N ARG A 56 8.07 32.80 -13.66
CA ARG A 56 7.63 32.08 -12.46
C ARG A 56 8.04 32.87 -11.21
N LEU A 57 7.14 32.89 -10.22
CA LEU A 57 7.36 33.53 -8.92
C LEU A 57 8.62 32.99 -8.24
N GLY A 58 9.37 33.88 -7.57
CA GLY A 58 10.68 33.58 -7.02
C GLY A 58 10.64 32.59 -5.86
N VAL A 59 11.54 31.60 -5.91
CA VAL A 59 11.91 30.76 -4.75
C VAL A 59 13.41 30.90 -4.56
N GLU A 60 13.83 31.56 -3.48
CA GLU A 60 15.24 31.74 -3.16
C GLU A 60 15.90 30.40 -2.79
N ARG A 61 17.00 30.06 -3.47
CA ARG A 61 17.80 28.88 -3.12
C ARG A 61 18.81 29.24 -2.03
N LYS A 62 18.75 28.52 -0.89
CA LYS A 62 19.80 28.59 0.14
C LYS A 62 21.10 27.93 -0.36
N PRO A 63 22.28 28.34 0.16
CA PRO A 63 23.57 27.74 -0.23
C PRO A 63 23.69 26.28 0.19
N GLY A 64 24.35 25.47 -0.64
CA GLY A 64 24.71 24.08 -0.32
C GLY A 64 26.03 23.95 0.43
N LEU A 65 26.22 22.83 1.14
CA LEU A 65 27.47 22.46 1.81
C LEU A 65 28.51 21.96 0.80
N ALA A 66 29.80 22.27 1.02
CA ALA A 66 30.90 21.76 0.21
C ALA A 66 31.28 20.32 0.60
N ALA A 67 31.71 19.53 -0.39
CA ALA A 67 32.12 18.13 -0.21
C ALA A 67 33.56 17.99 0.31
N LYS A 68 33.82 16.93 1.09
CA LYS A 68 35.13 16.55 1.65
C LYS A 68 35.70 15.30 0.98
N ALA A 69 36.99 15.02 1.20
CA ALA A 69 37.60 13.75 0.82
C ALA A 69 37.21 12.62 1.80
N CYS A 70 37.01 11.40 1.30
CA CYS A 70 36.47 10.27 2.08
C CYS A 70 37.29 9.97 3.35
N ILE A 71 38.62 10.03 3.27
CA ILE A 71 39.54 9.76 4.38
C ILE A 71 39.60 10.86 5.45
N GLU A 72 38.98 12.03 5.25
CA GLU A 72 38.82 13.05 6.30
C GLU A 72 37.82 12.61 7.37
N CYS A 73 36.84 11.78 6.98
CA CYS A 73 35.85 11.20 7.89
C CYS A 73 36.19 9.75 8.24
N HIS A 74 36.69 8.95 7.29
CA HIS A 74 37.05 7.54 7.50
C HIS A 74 38.50 7.36 7.97
N GLY A 75 38.87 8.09 9.03
CA GLY A 75 40.24 8.11 9.57
C GLY A 75 40.72 6.76 10.14
N GLU A 76 39.82 5.96 10.69
CA GLU A 76 40.12 4.61 11.18
C GLU A 76 40.44 3.65 10.03
N VAL A 77 39.64 3.66 8.96
CA VAL A 77 39.91 2.86 7.75
C VAL A 77 41.29 3.21 7.18
N ARG A 78 41.62 4.51 7.06
CA ARG A 78 42.94 4.98 6.58
C ARG A 78 44.12 4.36 7.35
N SER A 79 43.96 4.02 8.62
CA SER A 79 45.03 3.39 9.43
C SER A 79 45.46 2.02 8.92
N GLN A 80 44.56 1.28 8.24
CA GLN A 80 44.82 -0.09 7.78
C GLN A 80 45.94 -0.18 6.72
N ARG A 81 46.34 0.94 6.10
CA ARG A 81 47.48 1.02 5.18
C ARG A 81 48.85 0.72 5.82
N SER A 82 48.93 0.56 7.14
CA SER A 82 50.16 0.17 7.85
C SER A 82 50.41 -1.35 7.92
N ARG A 83 49.42 -2.17 7.53
CA ARG A 83 49.53 -3.64 7.52
C ARG A 83 50.50 -4.14 6.44
N LYS A 84 51.04 -5.35 6.62
CA LYS A 84 52.10 -5.91 5.75
C LYS A 84 51.69 -6.05 4.28
N VAL A 85 50.45 -6.44 4.02
CA VAL A 85 49.90 -6.66 2.67
C VAL A 85 48.73 -5.69 2.45
N VAL A 86 48.92 -4.70 1.59
CA VAL A 86 47.93 -3.67 1.26
C VAL A 86 47.46 -3.86 -0.18
N HIS A 87 46.14 -3.86 -0.40
CA HIS A 87 45.53 -4.00 -1.71
C HIS A 87 45.72 -2.71 -2.54
N GLU A 88 46.04 -2.83 -3.84
CA GLU A 88 46.47 -1.70 -4.67
C GLU A 88 45.44 -0.55 -4.77
N PRO A 89 44.13 -0.79 -5.03
CA PRO A 89 43.14 0.29 -5.08
C PRO A 89 43.03 1.08 -3.76
N PHE A 90 43.34 0.43 -2.64
CA PHE A 90 43.27 1.03 -1.31
C PHE A 90 44.48 1.90 -0.95
N ARG A 91 45.60 1.82 -1.69
CA ARG A 91 46.84 2.56 -1.40
C ARG A 91 46.72 4.08 -1.54
N ASN A 92 45.76 4.59 -2.32
CA ASN A 92 45.61 6.02 -2.61
C ASN A 92 44.22 6.56 -2.25
N ASP A 93 44.11 7.86 -2.00
CA ASP A 93 42.88 8.51 -1.48
C ASP A 93 41.79 8.74 -2.53
N LYS A 94 42.05 8.45 -3.81
CA LYS A 94 41.08 8.55 -4.92
C LYS A 94 40.47 7.19 -5.27
N GLY A 95 41.15 6.09 -4.95
CA GLY A 95 40.69 4.72 -5.20
C GLY A 95 39.48 4.28 -4.38
N CYS A 96 39.14 4.99 -3.29
CA CYS A 96 37.95 4.68 -2.49
C CYS A 96 36.66 4.63 -3.33
N GLU A 97 36.56 5.46 -4.38
CA GLU A 97 35.38 5.57 -5.23
C GLU A 97 35.28 4.50 -6.34
N SER A 98 36.32 3.68 -6.57
CA SER A 98 36.18 2.51 -7.46
C SER A 98 35.41 1.38 -6.80
N CYS A 99 35.42 1.30 -5.47
CA CYS A 99 34.75 0.26 -4.70
C CYS A 99 33.53 0.76 -3.90
N HIS A 100 33.53 2.01 -3.43
CA HIS A 100 32.43 2.59 -2.63
C HIS A 100 31.73 3.76 -3.33
N ARG A 101 30.42 3.88 -3.08
CA ARG A 101 29.62 5.07 -3.44
C ARG A 101 29.75 6.15 -2.37
N ARG A 102 29.69 7.42 -2.76
CA ARG A 102 29.67 8.55 -1.81
C ARG A 102 28.32 8.57 -1.06
N HIS A 103 28.38 8.59 0.27
CA HIS A 103 27.22 8.78 1.14
C HIS A 103 27.18 10.19 1.75
N GLY A 104 25.99 10.59 2.21
CA GLY A 104 25.72 11.93 2.75
C GLY A 104 25.79 12.00 4.27
N ILE A 105 24.99 12.89 4.87
CA ILE A 105 24.86 13.01 6.33
C ILE A 105 24.23 11.75 6.94
N VAL A 106 23.39 11.03 6.18
CA VAL A 106 22.94 9.67 6.51
C VAL A 106 23.98 8.69 5.98
N GLY A 107 24.83 8.19 6.88
CA GLY A 107 26.04 7.45 6.54
C GLY A 107 25.81 5.95 6.28
N THR A 108 25.19 5.61 5.15
CA THR A 108 25.11 4.21 4.68
C THR A 108 26.29 3.90 3.77
N LEU A 109 27.17 2.97 4.17
CA LEU A 109 28.26 2.51 3.31
C LEU A 109 27.69 1.59 2.22
N ALA A 110 27.75 2.02 0.96
CA ALA A 110 27.32 1.23 -0.20
C ALA A 110 28.51 0.96 -1.13
N LEU A 111 28.58 -0.24 -1.68
CA LEU A 111 29.56 -0.59 -2.73
C LEU A 111 29.12 -0.05 -4.09
N GLN A 112 30.05 -0.01 -5.06
CA GLN A 112 29.73 0.34 -6.45
C GLN A 112 28.95 -0.77 -7.17
N GLN A 113 29.26 -2.02 -6.83
CA GLN A 113 28.59 -3.27 -7.21
C GLN A 113 28.74 -4.23 -6.03
N GLU A 114 27.93 -5.28 -5.94
CA GLU A 114 28.12 -6.31 -4.89
C GLU A 114 29.25 -7.30 -5.27
N GLU A 115 29.73 -8.06 -4.28
CA GLU A 115 30.59 -9.22 -4.55
C GLU A 115 29.77 -10.34 -5.26
N PRO A 116 30.37 -11.16 -6.15
CA PRO A 116 31.76 -11.13 -6.60
C PRO A 116 32.00 -10.19 -7.80
N ALA A 117 30.95 -9.63 -8.40
CA ALA A 117 31.04 -8.81 -9.62
C ALA A 117 31.99 -7.61 -9.47
N LEU A 118 31.95 -6.95 -8.30
CA LEU A 118 32.91 -5.88 -7.97
C LEU A 118 34.37 -6.38 -8.03
N CYS A 119 34.64 -7.58 -7.53
CA CYS A 119 35.96 -8.18 -7.50
C CYS A 119 36.43 -8.56 -8.90
N TYR A 120 35.60 -9.24 -9.69
CA TYR A 120 35.93 -9.68 -11.04
C TYR A 120 36.15 -8.51 -12.02
N SER A 121 35.58 -7.33 -11.75
CA SER A 121 35.89 -6.10 -12.51
C SER A 121 37.39 -5.75 -12.55
N CYS A 122 38.16 -6.21 -11.55
CA CYS A 122 39.63 -6.13 -11.50
C CYS A 122 40.33 -7.50 -11.58
N HIS A 123 39.64 -8.58 -11.19
CA HIS A 123 40.20 -9.95 -11.08
C HIS A 123 39.62 -10.94 -12.11
N ALA A 124 39.27 -10.48 -13.31
CA ALA A 124 38.70 -11.29 -14.40
C ALA A 124 39.44 -12.61 -14.75
N PRO A 125 40.77 -12.77 -14.57
CA PRO A 125 41.41 -14.09 -14.73
C PRO A 125 40.91 -15.14 -13.73
N SER A 126 40.56 -14.73 -12.50
CA SER A 126 40.07 -15.62 -11.44
C SER A 126 38.65 -16.12 -11.70
N GLU A 127 37.80 -15.28 -12.31
CA GLU A 127 36.42 -15.63 -12.71
C GLU A 127 36.38 -16.91 -13.54
N LYS A 128 37.32 -17.08 -14.48
CA LYS A 128 37.47 -18.29 -15.29
C LYS A 128 38.14 -19.45 -14.55
N ALA A 129 39.03 -19.16 -13.60
CA ALA A 129 39.70 -20.17 -12.79
C ALA A 129 38.75 -20.85 -11.79
N PHE A 130 37.66 -20.17 -11.39
CA PHE A 130 36.66 -20.67 -10.45
C PHE A 130 35.45 -21.36 -11.11
N GLN A 131 35.49 -21.61 -12.42
CA GLN A 131 34.45 -22.34 -13.18
C GLN A 131 34.84 -23.81 -13.44
N GLN A 132 35.37 -24.50 -12.42
CA GLN A 132 35.80 -25.90 -12.51
C GLN A 132 34.75 -26.87 -11.94
N ALA A 133 34.94 -28.18 -12.13
CA ALA A 133 33.98 -29.21 -11.77
C ALA A 133 33.65 -29.26 -10.26
N HIS A 134 34.61 -28.92 -9.40
CA HIS A 134 34.40 -28.77 -7.97
C HIS A 134 34.92 -27.40 -7.51
N VAL A 135 34.00 -26.60 -6.98
CA VAL A 135 34.26 -25.24 -6.46
C VAL A 135 33.93 -25.25 -4.97
N HIS A 136 34.77 -24.60 -4.16
CA HIS A 136 34.54 -24.44 -2.74
C HIS A 136 33.39 -23.46 -2.51
N ALA A 137 32.41 -23.83 -1.66
CA ALA A 137 31.13 -23.12 -1.57
C ALA A 137 31.25 -21.59 -1.36
N PRO A 138 32.12 -21.05 -0.47
CA PRO A 138 32.30 -19.60 -0.32
C PRO A 138 32.81 -18.87 -1.57
N VAL A 139 33.40 -19.59 -2.53
CA VAL A 139 33.83 -19.05 -3.84
C VAL A 139 32.71 -19.18 -4.88
N GLY A 140 31.96 -20.29 -4.87
CA GLY A 140 30.77 -20.48 -5.72
C GLY A 140 29.64 -19.50 -5.41
N GLU A 141 29.42 -19.20 -4.12
CA GLU A 141 28.52 -18.16 -3.61
C GLU A 141 29.02 -16.72 -3.92
N GLY A 142 30.28 -16.57 -4.34
CA GLY A 142 30.89 -15.25 -4.58
C GLY A 142 31.27 -14.47 -3.32
N ASN A 143 31.25 -15.08 -2.14
CA ASN A 143 31.51 -14.50 -0.82
C ASN A 143 33.01 -14.21 -0.57
N CYS A 144 33.70 -13.56 -1.51
CA CYS A 144 35.16 -13.36 -1.51
C CYS A 144 35.69 -12.68 -0.24
N SER A 145 34.98 -11.68 0.31
CA SER A 145 35.42 -11.00 1.52
C SER A 145 35.24 -11.80 2.81
N SER A 146 34.65 -13.00 2.80
CA SER A 146 34.59 -13.88 3.98
C SER A 146 35.99 -14.31 4.45
N CYS A 147 36.83 -14.79 3.53
CA CYS A 147 38.20 -15.21 3.79
C CYS A 147 39.23 -14.08 3.61
N HIS A 148 39.01 -13.17 2.65
CA HIS A 148 39.97 -12.12 2.30
C HIS A 148 39.62 -10.74 2.87
N ALA A 149 40.64 -9.95 3.22
CA ALA A 149 40.49 -8.55 3.62
C ALA A 149 40.77 -7.62 2.43
N ALA A 150 39.71 -7.19 1.73
CA ALA A 150 39.77 -6.40 0.49
C ALA A 150 40.49 -5.02 0.56
N HIS A 151 40.95 -4.60 1.75
CA HIS A 151 41.76 -3.40 1.95
C HIS A 151 43.22 -3.73 2.31
N ALA A 152 43.45 -4.42 3.43
CA ALA A 152 44.79 -4.82 3.87
C ALA A 152 44.75 -5.92 4.96
N SER A 153 45.75 -6.81 4.94
CA SER A 153 45.97 -7.85 5.96
C SER A 153 47.46 -7.98 6.31
N ASP A 154 47.75 -8.69 7.39
CA ASP A 154 49.11 -9.05 7.81
C ASP A 154 49.51 -10.48 7.40
N ASN A 155 48.60 -11.21 6.75
CA ASN A 155 48.82 -12.55 6.20
C ASN A 155 48.98 -12.52 4.66
N PRO A 156 49.67 -13.50 4.05
CA PRO A 156 49.71 -13.69 2.60
C PRO A 156 48.31 -13.77 1.97
N GLY A 157 48.20 -13.45 0.68
CA GLY A 157 46.94 -13.53 -0.07
C GLY A 157 45.81 -12.64 0.47
N LEU A 158 46.11 -11.63 1.31
CA LEU A 158 45.13 -10.83 2.04
C LEU A 158 44.21 -11.64 2.99
N LEU A 159 44.55 -12.88 3.36
CA LEU A 159 43.72 -13.71 4.24
C LEU A 159 43.49 -13.04 5.61
N ARG A 160 42.27 -13.15 6.15
CA ARG A 160 41.90 -12.52 7.44
C ARG A 160 42.59 -13.16 8.65
N ARG A 161 43.03 -14.41 8.54
CA ARG A 161 43.76 -15.19 9.55
C ARG A 161 44.90 -15.99 8.86
N PRO A 162 45.76 -16.71 9.59
CA PRO A 162 46.59 -17.78 9.02
C PRO A 162 45.77 -18.82 8.25
N GLU A 163 46.41 -19.63 7.40
CA GLU A 163 45.72 -20.59 6.49
C GLU A 163 44.81 -21.56 7.25
N VAL A 164 45.37 -22.35 8.17
CA VAL A 164 44.61 -23.36 8.93
C VAL A 164 43.51 -22.72 9.78
N GLU A 165 43.75 -21.56 10.40
CA GLU A 165 42.74 -20.78 11.13
C GLU A 165 41.64 -20.19 10.23
N THR A 166 41.91 -20.01 8.93
CA THR A 166 40.91 -19.54 7.98
C THR A 166 39.96 -20.68 7.60
N CYS A 167 40.50 -21.89 7.39
CA CYS A 167 39.69 -23.09 7.12
C CYS A 167 38.88 -23.52 8.36
N LEU A 168 39.54 -23.61 9.53
CA LEU A 168 38.91 -24.03 10.79
C LEU A 168 38.01 -22.94 11.43
N ALA A 169 37.80 -21.81 10.75
CA ALA A 169 36.72 -20.88 11.09
C ALA A 169 35.34 -21.35 10.59
N CYS A 170 35.30 -22.34 9.69
CA CYS A 170 34.08 -22.92 9.12
C CYS A 170 34.04 -24.45 9.26
N HIS A 171 35.19 -25.14 9.21
CA HIS A 171 35.29 -26.59 9.44
C HIS A 171 35.59 -26.91 10.91
N ASP A 172 34.97 -27.97 11.45
CA ASP A 172 35.15 -28.37 12.85
C ASP A 172 36.59 -28.77 13.18
N ALA A 173 37.26 -27.96 14.01
CA ALA A 173 38.60 -28.24 14.49
C ALA A 173 38.73 -29.56 15.28
N ALA A 174 37.67 -30.03 15.94
CA ALA A 174 37.71 -31.29 16.70
C ALA A 174 37.80 -32.52 15.78
N ALA A 175 37.35 -32.42 14.52
CA ALA A 175 37.56 -33.46 13.52
C ALA A 175 39.05 -33.62 13.12
N PHE A 176 39.80 -32.53 13.04
CA PHE A 176 41.17 -32.48 12.47
C PHE A 176 42.30 -32.39 13.52
N GLN A 177 42.00 -32.42 14.82
CA GLN A 177 43.01 -32.26 15.89
C GLN A 177 43.08 -33.45 16.86
N LYS A 178 42.66 -34.64 16.41
CA LYS A 178 42.60 -35.87 17.22
C LYS A 178 43.98 -36.53 17.40
N PRO A 179 44.18 -37.33 18.46
CA PRO A 179 45.22 -38.37 18.46
C PRO A 179 45.00 -39.28 17.24
N GLY A 180 46.06 -39.59 16.49
CA GLY A 180 45.93 -40.35 15.24
C GLY A 180 45.68 -39.52 13.97
N THR A 181 45.40 -38.21 14.04
CA THR A 181 45.35 -37.35 12.84
C THR A 181 46.66 -37.42 12.03
N HIS A 182 46.51 -37.57 10.71
CA HIS A 182 47.60 -37.59 9.73
C HIS A 182 48.34 -36.23 9.69
N PRO A 183 49.69 -36.16 9.81
CA PRO A 183 50.39 -34.89 10.07
C PRO A 183 50.10 -33.73 9.11
N PRO A 184 50.04 -33.91 7.77
CA PRO A 184 49.73 -32.82 6.84
C PRO A 184 48.42 -32.09 7.14
N ALA A 185 47.41 -32.80 7.67
CA ALA A 185 46.10 -32.23 8.01
C ALA A 185 46.14 -31.27 9.23
N ARG A 186 47.26 -31.19 9.97
CA ARG A 186 47.47 -30.21 11.05
C ARG A 186 48.29 -29.00 10.61
N GLU A 187 49.05 -29.11 9.53
CA GLU A 187 50.13 -28.17 9.21
C GLU A 187 49.82 -27.30 7.99
N ALA A 188 49.24 -27.87 6.92
CA ALA A 188 48.84 -27.13 5.72
C ALA A 188 47.72 -27.86 4.96
N CYS A 189 46.47 -27.40 5.11
CA CYS A 189 45.33 -27.94 4.37
C CYS A 189 45.53 -27.81 2.85
N GLY A 190 46.15 -26.71 2.42
CA GLY A 190 46.49 -26.43 1.02
C GLY A 190 47.56 -27.35 0.41
N ALA A 191 48.15 -28.28 1.17
CA ALA A 191 49.05 -29.30 0.63
C ALA A 191 48.29 -30.38 -0.17
N CYS A 192 47.14 -30.83 0.33
CA CYS A 192 46.30 -31.86 -0.31
C CYS A 192 45.12 -31.26 -1.08
N HIS A 193 44.57 -30.13 -0.64
CA HIS A 193 43.39 -29.49 -1.25
C HIS A 193 43.73 -28.20 -2.00
N ASP A 194 42.86 -27.80 -2.93
CA ASP A 194 42.77 -26.41 -3.36
C ASP A 194 41.57 -25.71 -2.68
N PRO A 195 41.79 -24.59 -1.97
CA PRO A 195 40.73 -23.92 -1.20
C PRO A 195 39.74 -23.10 -2.04
N HIS A 196 39.87 -23.09 -3.38
CA HIS A 196 38.94 -22.38 -4.27
C HIS A 196 38.26 -23.29 -5.29
N ALA A 197 39.02 -23.98 -6.14
CA ALA A 197 38.46 -24.78 -7.24
C ALA A 197 39.46 -25.78 -7.82
N THR A 198 38.97 -26.96 -8.23
CA THR A 198 39.76 -28.04 -8.82
C THR A 198 38.88 -28.93 -9.72
N PRO A 199 39.44 -29.72 -10.67
CA PRO A 199 38.68 -30.71 -11.42
C PRO A 199 38.39 -31.99 -10.64
N THR A 200 38.95 -32.20 -9.44
CA THR A 200 38.83 -33.46 -8.67
C THR A 200 37.96 -33.33 -7.42
N ALA A 201 37.19 -34.39 -7.13
CA ALA A 201 36.29 -34.47 -5.98
C ALA A 201 37.04 -34.27 -4.63
N GLY A 202 36.29 -33.88 -3.60
CA GLY A 202 36.86 -33.57 -2.26
C GLY A 202 37.78 -32.34 -2.24
N LEU A 203 37.72 -31.50 -3.28
CA LEU A 203 38.62 -30.35 -3.50
C LEU A 203 40.12 -30.70 -3.49
N LEU A 204 40.49 -31.94 -3.85
CA LEU A 204 41.88 -32.38 -3.86
C LEU A 204 42.72 -31.69 -4.97
N ARG A 205 44.05 -31.74 -4.86
CA ARG A 205 44.98 -31.31 -5.93
C ARG A 205 45.22 -32.39 -7.00
N GLN A 206 44.96 -33.64 -6.66
CA GLN A 206 45.10 -34.84 -7.50
C GLN A 206 44.04 -35.86 -7.04
N PRO A 207 43.61 -36.82 -7.88
CA PRO A 207 42.65 -37.85 -7.46
C PRO A 207 43.23 -38.79 -6.38
N ASP A 208 42.37 -39.63 -5.79
CA ASP A 208 42.78 -40.81 -5.01
C ASP A 208 42.92 -42.00 -5.97
N PRO A 209 44.03 -42.76 -5.96
CA PRO A 209 45.12 -42.76 -4.97
C PRO A 209 46.30 -41.81 -5.25
N GLU A 210 46.34 -41.09 -6.38
CA GLU A 210 47.46 -40.26 -6.83
C GLU A 210 47.97 -39.28 -5.76
N VAL A 211 47.07 -38.54 -5.10
CA VAL A 211 47.40 -37.58 -4.05
C VAL A 211 48.09 -38.25 -2.85
N CYS A 212 47.69 -39.48 -2.50
CA CYS A 212 48.26 -40.23 -1.39
C CYS A 212 49.63 -40.81 -1.77
N VAL A 213 49.75 -41.47 -2.93
CA VAL A 213 51.05 -41.98 -3.40
C VAL A 213 52.02 -40.86 -3.76
N SER A 214 51.55 -39.62 -3.97
CA SER A 214 52.42 -38.44 -4.16
C SER A 214 53.38 -38.23 -2.99
N CYS A 215 53.02 -38.66 -1.77
CA CYS A 215 53.90 -38.71 -0.59
C CYS A 215 54.32 -40.14 -0.23
N HIS A 216 53.48 -41.15 -0.46
CA HIS A 216 53.74 -42.56 -0.09
C HIS A 216 54.30 -43.40 -1.26
N ARG A 217 55.36 -42.92 -1.92
CA ARG A 217 55.87 -43.48 -3.19
C ARG A 217 56.47 -44.89 -3.08
N ASP A 218 57.21 -45.18 -2.02
CA ASP A 218 58.05 -46.39 -1.93
C ASP A 218 57.31 -47.62 -1.32
N GLY A 219 56.14 -47.95 -1.86
CA GLY A 219 55.45 -49.24 -1.63
C GLY A 219 54.96 -49.55 -0.20
N GLY A 220 55.17 -48.67 0.77
CA GLY A 220 54.96 -48.91 2.21
C GLY A 220 53.51 -49.20 2.67
N SER A 221 52.53 -49.15 1.77
CA SER A 221 51.13 -49.54 1.98
C SER A 221 50.66 -50.60 0.97
N ALA A 222 50.99 -50.44 -0.31
CA ALA A 222 50.42 -51.22 -1.44
C ALA A 222 50.56 -52.74 -1.34
N THR A 223 51.57 -53.25 -0.63
CA THR A 223 51.79 -54.69 -0.33
C THR A 223 52.34 -54.91 1.08
N ALA A 224 51.94 -54.07 2.03
CA ALA A 224 52.50 -54.11 3.39
C ALA A 224 52.00 -55.34 4.20
N PRO A 225 52.82 -55.90 5.12
CA PRO A 225 52.35 -56.91 6.08
C PRO A 225 51.15 -56.48 6.93
N ARG A 226 50.89 -55.16 7.01
CA ARG A 226 49.73 -54.56 7.68
C ARG A 226 48.41 -54.75 6.95
N HIS A 227 48.43 -55.18 5.69
CA HIS A 227 47.25 -55.58 4.90
C HIS A 227 47.22 -57.11 4.68
N ALA A 228 47.71 -57.88 5.66
CA ALA A 228 47.77 -59.35 5.66
C ALA A 228 48.44 -60.00 4.43
N GLY A 229 49.21 -59.24 3.64
CA GLY A 229 49.85 -59.70 2.39
C GLY A 229 48.99 -59.51 1.13
N PHE A 230 47.76 -59.04 1.24
CA PHE A 230 46.96 -58.61 0.08
C PHE A 230 47.57 -57.36 -0.55
N SER A 231 47.42 -57.20 -1.87
CA SER A 231 47.82 -55.98 -2.56
C SER A 231 46.62 -55.04 -2.73
N VAL A 232 46.78 -53.80 -2.25
CA VAL A 232 45.80 -52.71 -2.42
C VAL A 232 46.17 -51.79 -3.59
N THR A 233 46.99 -52.27 -4.52
CA THR A 233 47.41 -51.51 -5.71
C THR A 233 46.20 -51.24 -6.62
N GLY A 234 45.85 -49.97 -6.79
CA GLY A 234 44.66 -49.55 -7.56
C GLY A 234 43.35 -49.57 -6.76
N ALA A 235 43.38 -49.86 -5.46
CA ALA A 235 42.24 -49.61 -4.58
C ALA A 235 42.19 -48.12 -4.17
N ALA A 236 40.98 -47.56 -4.09
CA ALA A 236 40.77 -46.23 -3.50
C ALA A 236 41.14 -46.28 -2.01
N CYS A 237 42.21 -45.59 -1.61
CA CYS A 237 42.75 -45.69 -0.25
C CYS A 237 41.75 -45.16 0.79
N ILE A 238 40.88 -44.23 0.41
CA ILE A 238 39.87 -43.63 1.29
C ILE A 238 38.64 -44.54 1.55
N SER A 239 38.54 -45.71 0.92
CA SER A 239 37.43 -46.65 1.18
C SER A 239 37.57 -47.34 2.54
N CYS A 240 38.80 -47.68 2.94
CA CYS A 240 39.10 -48.32 4.23
C CYS A 240 39.74 -47.35 5.24
N HIS A 241 40.40 -46.28 4.78
CA HIS A 241 41.07 -45.31 5.65
C HIS A 241 40.36 -43.96 5.73
N ALA A 242 40.48 -43.31 6.90
CA ALA A 242 40.10 -41.93 7.13
C ALA A 242 41.38 -41.04 7.08
N PRO A 243 41.69 -40.38 5.94
CA PRO A 243 42.99 -39.73 5.70
C PRO A 243 43.26 -38.49 6.57
N HIS A 244 42.25 -37.99 7.29
CA HIS A 244 42.38 -36.87 8.25
C HIS A 244 42.59 -37.35 9.70
N GLY A 245 42.45 -38.65 9.96
CA GLY A 245 42.51 -39.26 11.30
C GLY A 245 41.39 -40.26 11.51
N GLY A 246 41.76 -41.55 11.59
CA GLY A 246 40.83 -42.65 11.85
C GLY A 246 40.61 -42.92 13.34
N GLY A 247 39.98 -44.06 13.64
CA GLY A 247 39.75 -44.53 15.02
C GLY A 247 41.03 -44.93 15.76
N ASP A 248 42.11 -45.21 15.03
CA ASP A 248 43.40 -45.64 15.57
C ASP A 248 44.60 -45.15 14.74
N THR A 249 45.80 -45.61 15.10
CA THR A 249 47.07 -45.30 14.40
C THR A 249 47.26 -46.05 13.08
N ARG A 250 46.33 -46.94 12.68
CA ARG A 250 46.23 -47.54 11.34
C ARG A 250 45.37 -46.70 10.39
N LEU A 251 44.78 -45.59 10.89
CA LEU A 251 43.88 -44.70 10.14
C LEU A 251 42.62 -45.39 9.61
N LEU A 252 42.17 -46.50 10.20
CA LEU A 252 40.94 -47.17 9.77
C LEU A 252 39.70 -46.31 10.06
N ARG A 253 38.66 -46.46 9.23
CA ARG A 253 37.33 -45.85 9.42
C ARG A 253 36.71 -46.21 10.77
N ALA A 254 35.78 -45.39 11.25
CA ALA A 254 35.31 -45.41 12.64
C ALA A 254 34.59 -46.70 13.08
N ALA A 255 33.98 -47.44 12.15
CA ALA A 255 33.42 -48.76 12.35
C ALA A 255 34.04 -49.75 11.35
N VAL A 256 34.54 -50.88 11.85
CA VAL A 256 35.02 -52.00 11.03
C VAL A 256 34.13 -53.21 11.28
N HIS A 257 33.89 -54.02 10.25
CA HIS A 257 33.09 -55.24 10.37
C HIS A 257 33.97 -56.33 10.99
N ASP A 258 33.56 -56.93 12.11
CA ASP A 258 34.41 -57.79 12.94
C ASP A 258 35.17 -58.91 12.19
N PRO A 259 34.65 -59.54 11.11
CA PRO A 259 35.40 -60.48 10.27
C PRO A 259 36.61 -59.91 9.50
N ILE A 260 36.91 -58.60 9.60
CA ILE A 260 37.99 -57.96 8.84
C ILE A 260 39.39 -58.56 9.09
N ASP A 261 39.62 -59.15 10.27
CA ASP A 261 40.87 -59.84 10.61
C ASP A 261 40.93 -61.31 10.10
N ASP A 262 39.83 -61.88 9.58
CA ASP A 262 39.80 -63.16 8.82
C ASP A 262 39.05 -63.00 7.49
N CYS A 263 39.78 -62.56 6.48
CA CYS A 263 39.27 -62.42 5.11
C CYS A 263 38.81 -63.75 4.49
N THR A 264 39.27 -64.91 4.97
CA THR A 264 39.01 -66.22 4.33
C THR A 264 37.63 -66.79 4.64
N SER A 265 36.95 -66.26 5.65
CA SER A 265 35.53 -66.51 5.92
C SER A 265 34.62 -66.11 4.75
N CYS A 266 34.89 -64.94 4.15
CA CYS A 266 34.06 -64.35 3.10
C CYS A 266 34.67 -64.40 1.69
N HIS A 267 36.01 -64.52 1.56
CA HIS A 267 36.72 -64.41 0.29
C HIS A 267 37.71 -65.55 0.02
N GLU A 268 37.80 -65.99 -1.24
CA GLU A 268 38.84 -66.95 -1.67
C GLU A 268 40.20 -66.27 -1.91
N MET A 269 41.30 -66.97 -1.65
CA MET A 269 42.66 -66.42 -1.82
C MET A 269 43.05 -66.21 -3.29
N ALA A 270 43.00 -64.96 -3.77
CA ALA A 270 43.34 -64.59 -5.14
C ALA A 270 44.81 -64.11 -5.32
N PRO A 271 45.39 -64.20 -6.53
CA PRO A 271 46.70 -63.62 -6.84
C PRO A 271 46.72 -62.09 -6.77
N ALA A 272 47.93 -61.52 -6.61
CA ALA A 272 48.12 -60.07 -6.58
C ALA A 272 47.67 -59.40 -7.90
N GLY A 273 46.74 -58.45 -7.79
CA GLY A 273 46.23 -57.64 -8.91
C GLY A 273 44.75 -57.87 -9.29
N THR A 274 44.06 -58.80 -8.63
CA THR A 274 42.61 -59.04 -8.83
C THR A 274 41.85 -59.04 -7.50
N PRO A 275 40.64 -58.44 -7.41
CA PRO A 275 39.78 -58.57 -6.24
C PRO A 275 39.43 -60.04 -5.95
N PRO A 276 39.46 -60.50 -4.69
CA PRO A 276 39.17 -61.89 -4.34
C PRO A 276 37.66 -62.19 -4.39
N PRO A 277 37.23 -63.30 -5.02
CA PRO A 277 35.81 -63.64 -5.16
C PRO A 277 35.21 -64.06 -3.80
N LEU A 278 33.88 -63.97 -3.69
CA LEU A 278 33.14 -64.36 -2.49
C LEU A 278 32.95 -65.88 -2.39
N THR A 279 32.94 -66.41 -1.17
CA THR A 279 32.73 -67.84 -0.86
C THR A 279 31.30 -68.33 -1.11
N ALA A 280 30.31 -67.43 -1.10
CA ALA A 280 28.91 -67.70 -1.47
C ALA A 280 28.22 -66.45 -2.04
N ALA A 281 27.00 -66.59 -2.54
CA ALA A 281 26.21 -65.46 -3.05
C ALA A 281 25.81 -64.49 -1.92
N GLY A 282 25.94 -63.18 -2.14
CA GLY A 282 25.93 -62.16 -1.08
C GLY A 282 24.80 -62.28 -0.04
N ARG A 283 23.53 -62.39 -0.46
CA ARG A 283 22.39 -62.54 0.47
C ARG A 283 22.51 -63.80 1.33
N GLU A 284 22.92 -64.92 0.74
CA GLU A 284 23.08 -66.19 1.44
C GLU A 284 24.25 -66.14 2.41
N LEU A 285 25.40 -65.60 1.95
CA LEU A 285 26.61 -65.40 2.75
C LEU A 285 26.34 -64.51 3.98
N CYS A 286 25.60 -63.42 3.84
CA CYS A 286 25.22 -62.56 4.96
C CYS A 286 24.28 -63.28 5.94
N LEU A 287 23.21 -63.92 5.45
CA LEU A 287 22.20 -64.53 6.33
C LEU A 287 22.70 -65.81 7.05
N GLN A 288 23.80 -66.42 6.61
CA GLN A 288 24.50 -67.49 7.36
C GLN A 288 25.08 -67.02 8.71
N CYS A 289 25.33 -65.71 8.88
CA CYS A 289 25.75 -65.13 10.17
C CYS A 289 24.70 -64.20 10.79
N HIS A 290 23.79 -63.65 9.98
CA HIS A 290 22.71 -62.75 10.41
C HIS A 290 21.37 -63.49 10.59
N GLU A 291 21.37 -64.56 11.40
CA GLU A 291 20.20 -65.44 11.62
C GLU A 291 18.92 -64.67 11.99
N THR A 292 19.02 -63.70 12.91
CA THR A 292 17.86 -62.91 13.36
C THR A 292 17.23 -62.04 12.25
N GLN A 293 17.99 -61.69 11.20
CA GLN A 293 17.44 -60.98 10.04
C GLN A 293 16.74 -61.96 9.08
N ALA A 294 17.17 -63.22 9.03
CA ALA A 294 16.49 -64.25 8.24
C ALA A 294 15.07 -64.53 8.77
N GLU A 295 14.84 -64.40 10.08
CA GLU A 295 13.50 -64.50 10.68
C GLU A 295 12.59 -63.31 10.34
N GLU A 296 13.12 -62.07 10.33
CA GLU A 296 12.33 -60.86 10.00
C GLU A 296 11.75 -60.90 8.57
N ALA A 297 12.36 -61.64 7.64
CA ALA A 297 11.89 -61.78 6.26
C ALA A 297 10.49 -62.44 6.12
N GLY A 298 9.93 -63.00 7.19
CA GLY A 298 8.58 -63.57 7.22
C GLY A 298 7.45 -62.64 7.70
N ALA A 299 7.73 -61.39 8.06
CA ALA A 299 6.72 -60.48 8.62
C ALA A 299 5.73 -59.93 7.57
N ARG A 300 4.62 -59.33 8.03
CA ARG A 300 3.49 -58.93 7.17
C ARG A 300 3.82 -57.85 6.14
N VAL A 301 4.75 -56.96 6.43
CA VAL A 301 5.26 -55.92 5.52
C VAL A 301 6.77 -56.04 5.51
N VAL A 302 7.36 -56.25 4.33
CA VAL A 302 8.81 -56.39 4.13
C VAL A 302 9.28 -55.29 3.18
N HIS A 303 10.44 -54.69 3.46
CA HIS A 303 11.06 -53.70 2.61
C HIS A 303 11.62 -54.34 1.33
N ALA A 304 11.38 -53.72 0.16
CA ALA A 304 11.69 -54.33 -1.14
C ALA A 304 13.17 -54.71 -1.29
N ALA A 305 14.07 -53.76 -1.05
CA ALA A 305 15.52 -54.00 -1.11
C ALA A 305 16.01 -55.11 -0.16
N PHE A 306 15.31 -55.32 0.97
CA PHE A 306 15.62 -56.41 1.90
C PHE A 306 15.09 -57.76 1.40
N ALA A 307 13.88 -57.79 0.82
CA ALA A 307 13.31 -58.99 0.21
C ALA A 307 14.14 -59.47 -1.01
N ASP A 308 14.64 -58.52 -1.81
CA ASP A 308 15.48 -58.75 -2.99
C ASP A 308 16.94 -59.12 -2.61
N GLY A 309 17.37 -58.84 -1.37
CA GLY A 309 18.70 -59.18 -0.86
C GLY A 309 19.80 -58.18 -1.19
N ALA A 310 19.45 -56.92 -1.46
CA ALA A 310 20.36 -55.82 -1.78
C ALA A 310 21.08 -55.27 -0.52
N CYS A 311 21.65 -56.16 0.30
CA CYS A 311 22.23 -55.82 1.60
C CYS A 311 23.37 -54.79 1.49
N THR A 312 24.17 -54.84 0.42
CA THR A 312 25.33 -53.97 0.18
C THR A 312 24.97 -52.54 -0.19
N ASP A 313 23.74 -52.29 -0.64
CA ASP A 313 23.26 -50.97 -1.02
C ASP A 313 22.99 -50.12 0.23
N CYS A 314 22.78 -50.80 1.38
CA CYS A 314 22.68 -50.17 2.70
C CYS A 314 23.93 -50.35 3.57
N HIS A 315 24.62 -51.50 3.51
CA HIS A 315 25.73 -51.84 4.41
C HIS A 315 27.06 -52.11 3.69
N SER A 316 28.14 -51.47 4.16
CA SER A 316 29.51 -51.80 3.81
C SER A 316 29.93 -53.13 4.48
N PRO A 317 30.32 -54.17 3.73
CA PRO A 317 30.69 -55.46 4.32
C PRO A 317 32.08 -55.47 4.98
N HIS A 318 32.82 -54.36 4.95
CA HIS A 318 34.19 -54.28 5.47
C HIS A 318 34.39 -53.15 6.49
N ALA A 319 34.07 -51.90 6.14
CA ALA A 319 34.23 -50.75 7.04
C ALA A 319 33.39 -49.53 6.62
N SER A 320 32.96 -48.73 7.58
CA SER A 320 32.28 -47.45 7.39
C SER A 320 32.66 -46.45 8.50
N ASP A 321 32.40 -45.16 8.28
CA ASP A 321 32.43 -44.17 9.36
C ASP A 321 31.08 -44.07 10.10
N VAL A 322 30.10 -44.89 9.71
CA VAL A 322 28.74 -44.92 10.27
C VAL A 322 28.50 -46.22 11.04
N LYS A 323 27.83 -46.10 12.20
CA LYS A 323 27.40 -47.23 13.05
C LYS A 323 26.53 -48.22 12.26
N ALA A 324 26.59 -49.51 12.64
CA ALA A 324 25.95 -50.62 11.92
C ALA A 324 26.42 -50.78 10.45
N GLN A 325 27.63 -50.30 10.15
CA GLN A 325 28.28 -50.40 8.84
C GLN A 325 27.52 -49.75 7.68
N LEU A 326 26.61 -48.80 7.93
CA LEU A 326 25.84 -48.18 6.85
C LEU A 326 26.76 -47.48 5.82
N VAL A 327 26.49 -47.62 4.52
CA VAL A 327 27.33 -47.00 3.46
C VAL A 327 27.30 -45.47 3.48
N ALA A 328 26.22 -44.90 4.02
CA ALA A 328 26.01 -43.47 4.24
C ALA A 328 25.33 -43.25 5.59
N ALA A 329 25.25 -41.98 6.05
CA ALA A 329 24.46 -41.63 7.22
C ALA A 329 22.97 -41.98 6.98
N GLN A 330 22.27 -42.45 8.02
CA GLN A 330 20.92 -43.01 7.90
C GLN A 330 19.92 -42.09 7.15
N LYS A 331 19.98 -40.77 7.41
CA LYS A 331 19.19 -39.77 6.67
C LYS A 331 19.39 -39.90 5.16
N ASN A 332 20.64 -39.74 4.72
CA ASN A 332 21.04 -39.77 3.31
C ASN A 332 20.66 -41.11 2.67
N LEU A 333 21.01 -42.22 3.32
CA LEU A 333 20.72 -43.57 2.85
C LEU A 333 19.22 -43.80 2.58
N CYS A 334 18.33 -43.25 3.43
CA CYS A 334 16.90 -43.31 3.19
C CYS A 334 16.46 -42.34 2.07
N THR A 335 16.96 -41.10 2.04
CA THR A 335 16.56 -40.09 1.03
C THR A 335 17.04 -40.40 -0.39
N ASP A 336 18.19 -41.07 -0.54
CA ASP A 336 18.77 -41.43 -1.85
C ASP A 336 17.85 -42.39 -2.65
N CYS A 337 16.98 -43.15 -1.95
CA CYS A 337 15.93 -43.98 -2.54
C CYS A 337 14.50 -43.40 -2.36
N HIS A 338 14.26 -42.59 -1.33
CA HIS A 338 12.95 -41.98 -1.05
C HIS A 338 12.98 -40.47 -1.36
N SER A 339 12.78 -40.13 -2.64
CA SER A 339 12.63 -38.74 -3.14
C SER A 339 11.65 -37.92 -2.30
N ASP A 340 10.48 -38.48 -2.02
CA ASP A 340 9.36 -37.81 -1.37
C ASP A 340 9.71 -37.44 0.09
N LEU A 341 10.53 -38.27 0.75
CA LEU A 341 11.08 -37.98 2.08
C LEU A 341 12.11 -36.85 2.02
N THR A 342 12.87 -36.74 0.93
CA THR A 342 13.80 -35.62 0.71
C THR A 342 13.05 -34.30 0.63
N GLU A 343 11.93 -34.27 -0.10
CA GLU A 343 11.04 -33.11 -0.14
C GLU A 343 10.43 -32.81 1.24
N GLN A 344 9.88 -33.81 1.93
CA GLN A 344 9.30 -33.64 3.28
C GLN A 344 10.29 -33.07 4.29
N LEU A 345 11.54 -33.57 4.32
CA LEU A 345 12.59 -33.14 5.23
C LEU A 345 13.19 -31.76 4.88
N ALA A 346 12.89 -31.23 3.69
CA ALA A 346 13.27 -29.89 3.25
C ALA A 346 12.18 -28.82 3.49
N ARG A 347 10.99 -29.21 3.99
CA ARG A 347 9.89 -28.27 4.30
C ARG A 347 10.20 -27.42 5.54
N PRO A 348 9.54 -26.24 5.72
CA PRO A 348 9.89 -25.28 6.77
C PRO A 348 9.76 -25.76 8.23
N SER A 349 8.96 -26.79 8.51
CA SER A 349 8.80 -27.38 9.84
C SER A 349 9.13 -28.88 9.83
N PRO A 350 10.40 -29.28 9.65
CA PRO A 350 10.78 -30.70 9.66
C PRO A 350 10.66 -31.26 11.09
N HIS A 351 10.28 -32.53 11.22
CA HIS A 351 10.15 -33.16 12.54
C HIS A 351 11.53 -33.56 13.07
N GLU A 352 11.91 -33.12 14.27
CA GLU A 352 13.29 -33.23 14.77
C GLU A 352 13.93 -34.63 14.64
N PRO A 353 13.30 -35.76 15.06
CA PRO A 353 13.91 -37.08 14.91
C PRO A 353 14.13 -37.47 13.44
N ALA A 354 13.19 -37.11 12.56
CA ALA A 354 13.31 -37.35 11.12
C ALA A 354 14.37 -36.42 10.48
N ALA A 355 14.46 -35.17 10.94
CA ALA A 355 15.43 -34.18 10.50
C ALA A 355 16.87 -34.55 10.90
N ALA A 356 17.04 -35.14 12.08
CA ALA A 356 18.28 -35.71 12.60
C ALA A 356 18.68 -37.03 11.89
N GLY A 357 17.74 -37.69 11.21
CA GLY A 357 17.96 -38.96 10.51
C GLY A 357 17.69 -40.21 11.34
N GLU A 358 17.04 -40.09 12.49
CA GLU A 358 16.72 -41.19 13.42
C GLU A 358 15.53 -42.03 12.93
N CYS A 359 15.48 -42.37 11.64
CA CYS A 359 14.33 -43.01 10.98
C CYS A 359 13.91 -44.31 11.69
N THR A 360 14.86 -45.04 12.28
CA THR A 360 14.64 -46.27 13.08
C THR A 360 13.95 -46.07 14.43
N ALA A 361 13.75 -44.82 14.90
CA ALA A 361 12.92 -44.55 16.06
C ALA A 361 11.42 -44.78 15.77
N CYS A 362 11.00 -44.62 14.50
CA CYS A 362 9.61 -44.76 14.07
C CYS A 362 9.37 -45.90 13.07
N HIS A 363 10.39 -46.30 12.29
CA HIS A 363 10.28 -47.30 11.23
C HIS A 363 11.21 -48.51 11.45
N ARG A 364 10.82 -49.70 10.96
CA ARG A 364 11.64 -50.91 10.91
C ARG A 364 12.18 -51.11 9.48
N PRO A 365 13.47 -50.89 9.20
CA PRO A 365 13.99 -50.79 7.83
C PRO A 365 14.00 -52.11 7.03
N HIS A 366 13.88 -53.27 7.69
CA HIS A 366 13.79 -54.57 7.03
C HIS A 366 12.36 -55.05 6.87
N ALA A 367 11.62 -55.18 7.99
CA ALA A 367 10.26 -55.70 8.01
C ALA A 367 9.49 -55.32 9.29
N GLY A 368 8.16 -55.41 9.25
CA GLY A 368 7.27 -55.13 10.38
C GLY A 368 5.79 -55.39 10.08
N GLU A 369 4.92 -55.12 11.04
CA GLU A 369 3.48 -55.44 10.95
C GLU A 369 2.59 -54.29 10.44
N HIS A 370 3.08 -53.06 10.49
CA HIS A 370 2.31 -51.86 10.16
C HIS A 370 2.64 -51.31 8.76
N ARG A 371 1.64 -50.69 8.10
CA ARG A 371 1.83 -50.01 6.80
C ARG A 371 2.87 -48.91 6.96
N GLY A 372 3.78 -48.78 5.97
CA GLY A 372 4.92 -47.86 6.07
C GLY A 372 6.02 -48.33 7.02
N LEU A 373 6.02 -49.62 7.40
CA LEU A 373 6.99 -50.25 8.29
C LEU A 373 7.08 -49.59 9.69
N LEU A 374 6.00 -48.95 10.15
CA LEU A 374 5.98 -48.29 11.46
C LEU A 374 6.21 -49.29 12.60
N ALA A 375 6.86 -48.83 13.68
CA ALA A 375 7.17 -49.63 14.86
C ALA A 375 5.93 -49.94 15.73
N ALA A 376 4.90 -49.10 15.67
CA ALA A 376 3.59 -49.26 16.33
C ALA A 376 2.47 -48.59 15.50
N ALA A 377 1.22 -48.63 15.97
CA ALA A 377 0.10 -47.91 15.33
C ALA A 377 0.21 -46.39 15.53
N GLY A 378 -0.26 -45.59 14.56
CA GLY A 378 0.04 -44.14 14.48
C GLY A 378 -0.15 -43.33 15.77
N GLY A 379 -1.36 -43.28 16.33
CA GLY A 379 -1.63 -42.52 17.56
C GLY A 379 -0.85 -43.03 18.79
N GLU A 380 -0.67 -44.36 18.89
CA GLU A 380 0.12 -45.01 19.95
C GLU A 380 1.62 -44.70 19.82
N LEU A 381 2.13 -44.68 18.59
CA LEU A 381 3.52 -44.33 18.27
C LEU A 381 3.81 -42.86 18.61
N CYS A 382 2.88 -41.95 18.30
CA CYS A 382 3.00 -40.54 18.67
C CYS A 382 2.94 -40.33 20.20
N ALA A 383 2.06 -41.05 20.90
CA ALA A 383 1.90 -40.93 22.36
C ALA A 383 3.17 -41.32 23.14
N GLN A 384 3.99 -42.24 22.62
CA GLN A 384 5.26 -42.66 23.23
C GLN A 384 6.29 -41.54 23.38
N CYS A 385 6.14 -40.41 22.66
CA CYS A 385 7.03 -39.24 22.78
C CYS A 385 6.28 -37.92 23.03
N HIS A 386 5.00 -37.82 22.66
CA HIS A 386 4.20 -36.60 22.82
C HIS A 386 3.14 -36.75 23.92
N GLU A 387 3.59 -36.78 25.18
CA GLU A 387 2.76 -36.83 26.42
C GLU A 387 1.55 -35.89 26.41
N SER A 388 1.66 -34.74 25.72
CA SER A 388 0.57 -33.79 25.53
C SER A 388 -0.69 -34.39 24.88
N SER A 389 -0.57 -35.47 24.09
CA SER A 389 -1.70 -36.19 23.49
C SER A 389 -2.75 -36.65 24.50
N GLU A 390 -2.31 -37.15 25.67
CA GLU A 390 -3.19 -37.53 26.77
C GLU A 390 -3.94 -36.32 27.34
N THR A 391 -3.31 -35.14 27.34
CA THR A 391 -3.89 -33.91 27.92
C THR A 391 -5.05 -33.34 27.10
N PHE A 392 -5.02 -33.45 25.76
CA PHE A 392 -6.20 -33.09 24.94
C PHE A 392 -7.21 -34.22 24.80
N ALA A 393 -6.81 -35.50 24.86
CA ALA A 393 -7.76 -36.61 24.95
C ALA A 393 -8.60 -36.57 26.25
N ALA A 394 -8.06 -36.02 27.33
CA ALA A 394 -8.77 -35.80 28.61
C ALA A 394 -9.62 -34.51 28.66
N ALA A 395 -9.66 -33.69 27.60
CA ALA A 395 -10.39 -32.42 27.60
C ALA A 395 -11.92 -32.63 27.49
N LYS A 396 -12.71 -31.70 28.06
CA LYS A 396 -14.18 -31.81 28.10
C LYS A 396 -14.83 -31.85 26.71
N VAL A 397 -14.24 -31.17 25.72
CA VAL A 397 -14.63 -31.20 24.31
C VAL A 397 -13.37 -31.49 23.50
N VAL A 398 -13.34 -32.62 22.79
CA VAL A 398 -12.22 -33.03 21.93
C VAL A 398 -12.62 -32.86 20.47
N HIS A 399 -11.69 -32.46 19.61
CA HIS A 399 -11.93 -32.36 18.17
C HIS A 399 -11.89 -33.76 17.53
N PRO A 400 -12.87 -34.19 16.70
CA PRO A 400 -13.01 -35.61 16.35
C PRO A 400 -11.76 -36.28 15.76
N PRO A 401 -11.02 -35.69 14.79
CA PRO A 401 -9.77 -36.31 14.28
C PRO A 401 -8.70 -36.54 15.36
N ALA A 402 -8.67 -35.71 16.41
CA ALA A 402 -7.77 -35.87 17.55
C ALA A 402 -8.28 -36.90 18.57
N ALA A 403 -9.61 -37.12 18.65
CA ALA A 403 -10.21 -38.17 19.48
C ALA A 403 -10.06 -39.56 18.82
N ASP A 404 -10.14 -39.63 17.49
CA ASP A 404 -9.99 -40.86 16.70
C ASP A 404 -8.52 -41.26 16.49
N GLY A 405 -7.57 -40.41 16.88
CA GLY A 405 -6.12 -40.65 16.77
C GLY A 405 -5.53 -40.46 15.36
N ASP A 406 -6.28 -39.84 14.44
CA ASP A 406 -5.84 -39.56 13.07
C ASP A 406 -5.03 -38.26 13.00
N CYS A 407 -3.87 -38.26 13.66
CA CYS A 407 -2.95 -37.12 13.66
C CYS A 407 -2.44 -36.79 12.24
N ALA A 408 -2.34 -37.80 11.38
CA ALA A 408 -1.80 -37.68 10.02
C ALA A 408 -2.74 -36.95 9.04
N SER A 409 -4.04 -36.84 9.35
CA SER A 409 -4.96 -35.99 8.59
C SER A 409 -4.54 -34.51 8.56
N CYS A 410 -3.90 -34.03 9.64
CA CYS A 410 -3.54 -32.61 9.83
C CYS A 410 -2.03 -32.36 9.96
N HIS A 411 -1.22 -33.37 10.29
CA HIS A 411 0.23 -33.25 10.49
C HIS A 411 1.03 -34.19 9.58
N GLU A 412 2.13 -33.70 9.00
CA GLU A 412 3.12 -34.51 8.31
C GLU A 412 4.22 -34.94 9.32
N PRO A 413 4.30 -36.21 9.73
CA PRO A 413 5.23 -36.65 10.79
C PRO A 413 6.71 -36.63 10.39
N HIS A 414 7.03 -36.38 9.11
CA HIS A 414 8.40 -36.17 8.62
C HIS A 414 8.74 -34.69 8.48
N GLY A 415 7.80 -33.85 8.02
CA GLY A 415 7.97 -32.39 7.97
C GLY A 415 6.75 -31.63 7.45
N GLY A 416 6.21 -30.74 8.28
CA GLY A 416 5.10 -29.87 7.90
C GLY A 416 5.54 -28.74 6.98
N LEU A 417 4.61 -28.28 6.14
CA LEU A 417 4.74 -26.97 5.50
C LEU A 417 4.70 -25.86 6.56
N GLU A 418 3.87 -26.05 7.58
CA GLU A 418 3.62 -25.09 8.65
C GLU A 418 4.19 -25.52 10.02
N PRO A 419 4.44 -24.54 10.93
CA PRO A 419 4.91 -24.81 12.29
C PRO A 419 4.07 -25.85 13.04
N LYS A 420 4.75 -26.70 13.82
CA LYS A 420 4.17 -27.89 14.49
C LYS A 420 3.68 -28.95 13.49
N LEU A 421 4.43 -29.14 12.41
CA LEU A 421 4.24 -30.21 11.43
C LEU A 421 2.93 -30.11 10.62
N ALA A 422 2.20 -29.00 10.65
CA ALA A 422 0.90 -28.92 9.97
C ALA A 422 1.06 -29.04 8.45
N THR A 423 0.16 -29.79 7.80
CA THR A 423 0.27 -30.18 6.38
C THR A 423 0.07 -29.01 5.41
N ARG A 424 -0.65 -27.96 5.81
CA ARG A 424 -0.96 -26.76 5.00
C ARG A 424 -1.11 -25.51 5.89
N GLU A 425 -1.04 -24.33 5.27
CA GLU A 425 -1.36 -23.04 5.91
C GLU A 425 -2.73 -23.07 6.62
N GLY A 426 -2.78 -22.44 7.79
CA GLY A 426 -3.93 -22.47 8.72
C GLY A 426 -5.33 -22.25 8.11
N PRO A 427 -5.56 -21.31 7.17
CA PRO A 427 -6.88 -21.16 6.57
C PRO A 427 -7.22 -22.39 5.72
N GLY A 428 -6.29 -22.83 4.86
CA GLY A 428 -6.49 -23.96 3.95
C GLY A 428 -6.77 -25.25 4.71
N LEU A 429 -5.91 -25.59 5.68
CA LEU A 429 -6.05 -26.81 6.48
C LEU A 429 -7.39 -26.86 7.22
N CYS A 430 -7.85 -25.76 7.81
CA CYS A 430 -9.11 -25.76 8.55
C CYS A 430 -10.33 -25.75 7.64
N VAL A 431 -10.36 -24.94 6.56
CA VAL A 431 -11.61 -24.76 5.79
C VAL A 431 -11.96 -25.90 4.84
N GLU A 432 -11.04 -26.84 4.58
CA GLU A 432 -11.36 -28.11 3.89
C GLU A 432 -12.46 -28.92 4.60
N CYS A 433 -12.63 -28.76 5.91
CA CYS A 433 -13.73 -29.34 6.70
C CYS A 433 -14.72 -28.28 7.24
N HIS A 434 -14.44 -26.99 7.04
CA HIS A 434 -15.17 -25.86 7.64
C HIS A 434 -15.67 -24.86 6.58
N ASP A 435 -16.54 -25.33 5.67
CA ASP A 435 -17.16 -24.54 4.58
C ASP A 435 -17.73 -23.18 5.01
N SER A 436 -18.29 -23.08 6.22
CA SER A 436 -18.86 -21.82 6.70
C SER A 436 -17.80 -20.76 7.00
N GLN A 437 -16.58 -21.18 7.35
CA GLN A 437 -15.45 -20.29 7.61
C GLN A 437 -14.77 -19.86 6.30
N ALA A 438 -14.77 -20.71 5.26
CA ALA A 438 -14.38 -20.30 3.90
C ALA A 438 -15.25 -19.13 3.39
N GLN A 439 -16.56 -19.19 3.64
CA GLN A 439 -17.51 -18.13 3.25
C GLN A 439 -17.29 -16.83 4.05
N GLU A 440 -16.87 -16.91 5.31
CA GLU A 440 -16.48 -15.74 6.11
C GLU A 440 -15.17 -15.11 5.58
N LEU A 441 -14.15 -15.92 5.27
CA LEU A 441 -12.88 -15.45 4.68
C LEU A 441 -13.06 -14.75 3.32
N ALA A 442 -14.12 -15.07 2.57
CA ALA A 442 -14.47 -14.42 1.30
C ALA A 442 -15.16 -13.04 1.45
N LEU A 443 -15.39 -12.54 2.67
CA LEU A 443 -15.98 -11.22 2.90
C LEU A 443 -14.92 -10.10 2.80
N PRO A 444 -15.28 -8.87 2.38
CA PRO A 444 -14.31 -7.84 2.04
C PRO A 444 -13.60 -7.19 3.24
N VAL A 445 -14.03 -7.48 4.47
CA VAL A 445 -13.36 -7.07 5.71
C VAL A 445 -13.24 -8.29 6.62
N VAL A 446 -12.04 -8.85 6.73
CA VAL A 446 -11.72 -10.01 7.59
C VAL A 446 -10.92 -9.53 8.81
N HIS A 447 -11.16 -10.14 9.97
CA HIS A 447 -10.42 -9.87 11.20
C HIS A 447 -8.96 -10.34 11.04
N LEU A 448 -7.98 -9.50 11.40
CA LEU A 448 -6.58 -9.69 10.99
C LEU A 448 -5.99 -11.07 11.37
N PRO A 449 -6.16 -11.62 12.59
CA PRO A 449 -5.75 -12.99 12.90
C PRO A 449 -6.37 -14.06 11.99
N MET A 450 -7.65 -13.91 11.62
CA MET A 450 -8.34 -14.85 10.72
C MET A 450 -7.85 -14.71 9.27
N ALA A 451 -7.63 -13.48 8.81
CA ALA A 451 -7.04 -13.19 7.49
C ALA A 451 -5.59 -13.70 7.37
N ALA A 452 -4.87 -13.79 8.49
CA ALA A 452 -3.53 -14.35 8.59
C ALA A 452 -3.51 -15.87 8.90
N GLY A 453 -4.67 -16.53 8.95
CA GLY A 453 -4.76 -17.97 9.20
C GLY A 453 -4.51 -18.42 10.64
N ASP A 454 -4.34 -17.50 11.59
CA ASP A 454 -4.07 -17.80 13.00
C ASP A 454 -5.37 -18.15 13.76
N CYS A 455 -6.10 -19.14 13.23
CA CYS A 455 -7.27 -19.73 13.86
C CYS A 455 -6.91 -20.29 15.26
N ALA A 456 -5.68 -20.79 15.40
CA ALA A 456 -5.15 -21.35 16.62
C ALA A 456 -4.85 -20.33 17.73
N ALA A 457 -4.78 -19.01 17.46
CA ALA A 457 -4.72 -18.00 18.52
C ALA A 457 -6.04 -17.90 19.31
N CYS A 458 -7.19 -18.14 18.67
CA CYS A 458 -8.50 -18.06 19.32
C CYS A 458 -9.09 -19.44 19.67
N HIS A 459 -8.80 -20.47 18.89
CA HIS A 459 -9.30 -21.84 19.08
C HIS A 459 -8.21 -22.80 19.57
N ALA A 460 -8.63 -23.91 20.17
CA ALA A 460 -7.81 -25.02 20.62
C ALA A 460 -8.12 -26.26 19.75
N PRO A 461 -7.47 -26.42 18.57
CA PRO A 461 -7.96 -27.31 17.50
C PRO A 461 -7.90 -28.82 17.79
N HIS A 462 -7.36 -29.25 18.94
CA HIS A 462 -7.36 -30.65 19.36
C HIS A 462 -8.41 -30.93 20.45
N GLY A 463 -8.66 -29.96 21.35
CA GLY A 463 -9.57 -30.11 22.47
C GLY A 463 -9.47 -28.97 23.49
N GLY A 464 -10.50 -28.82 24.33
CA GLY A 464 -10.55 -27.84 25.42
C GLY A 464 -11.86 -27.87 26.21
N ASP A 465 -11.98 -27.03 27.24
CA ASP A 465 -13.11 -27.06 28.17
C ASP A 465 -14.39 -26.36 27.70
N ARG A 466 -14.36 -25.75 26.51
CA ARG A 466 -15.39 -24.82 26.01
C ARG A 466 -15.96 -25.24 24.66
N GLU A 467 -17.24 -24.94 24.49
CA GLU A 467 -17.95 -25.07 23.22
C GLU A 467 -17.26 -24.26 22.12
N HIS A 468 -17.32 -24.76 20.88
CA HIS A 468 -16.57 -24.23 19.73
C HIS A 468 -15.04 -24.15 19.93
N LEU A 469 -14.50 -24.87 20.93
CA LEU A 469 -13.07 -24.97 21.24
C LEU A 469 -12.36 -23.63 21.49
N VAL A 470 -13.08 -22.58 21.92
CA VAL A 470 -12.47 -21.25 22.15
C VAL A 470 -11.59 -21.22 23.40
N ARG A 471 -10.42 -20.56 23.30
CA ARG A 471 -9.42 -20.47 24.39
C ARG A 471 -9.86 -19.60 25.57
N GLY A 472 -10.84 -18.73 25.38
CA GLY A 472 -11.32 -17.79 26.40
C GLY A 472 -12.75 -17.32 26.14
N THR A 473 -13.26 -16.48 27.02
CA THR A 473 -14.66 -16.01 27.02
C THR A 473 -14.76 -14.54 26.61
N GLY A 474 -15.51 -14.26 25.54
CA GLY A 474 -15.96 -12.90 25.16
C GLY A 474 -14.86 -11.82 25.26
N ALA A 475 -15.12 -10.80 26.07
CA ALA A 475 -14.22 -9.66 26.28
C ALA A 475 -12.80 -10.03 26.75
N ASP A 476 -12.60 -11.16 27.42
CA ASP A 476 -11.28 -11.60 27.91
C ASP A 476 -10.51 -12.42 26.87
N LEU A 477 -11.19 -13.01 25.88
CA LEU A 477 -10.54 -13.49 24.67
C LEU A 477 -10.07 -12.29 23.83
N CYS A 478 -10.98 -11.35 23.56
CA CYS A 478 -10.68 -10.14 22.78
C CYS A 478 -9.57 -9.28 23.41
N ALA A 479 -9.55 -9.14 24.75
CA ALA A 479 -8.58 -8.30 25.45
C ALA A 479 -7.13 -8.81 25.41
N GLN A 480 -6.89 -10.08 25.05
CA GLN A 480 -5.52 -10.60 24.89
C GLN A 480 -4.80 -9.91 23.72
N CYS A 481 -5.52 -9.61 22.63
CA CYS A 481 -5.00 -8.83 21.51
C CYS A 481 -5.31 -7.33 21.64
N HIS A 482 -6.52 -6.97 22.09
CA HIS A 482 -6.97 -5.57 22.20
C HIS A 482 -6.66 -4.91 23.57
N ALA A 483 -5.61 -5.39 24.26
CA ALA A 483 -5.17 -4.83 25.54
C ALA A 483 -4.94 -3.31 25.47
N ASP A 484 -4.41 -2.80 24.36
CA ASP A 484 -4.18 -1.37 24.17
C ASP A 484 -5.45 -0.53 24.09
N LEU A 485 -6.58 -1.07 23.64
CA LEU A 485 -7.86 -0.35 23.67
C LEU A 485 -8.33 -0.17 25.13
N LYS A 486 -8.25 -1.23 25.95
CA LYS A 486 -8.50 -1.13 27.40
C LYS A 486 -7.51 -0.18 28.10
N ARG A 487 -6.23 -0.12 27.68
CA ARG A 487 -5.25 0.86 28.19
C ARG A 487 -5.55 2.31 27.80
N GLN A 488 -5.91 2.57 26.54
CA GLN A 488 -6.18 3.93 26.04
C GLN A 488 -7.45 4.54 26.63
N LEU A 489 -8.44 3.71 26.97
CA LEU A 489 -9.69 4.10 27.60
C LEU A 489 -9.65 4.08 29.14
N ALA A 490 -8.49 3.78 29.76
CA ALA A 490 -8.35 3.80 31.22
C ALA A 490 -8.61 5.20 31.79
N GLY A 491 -9.63 5.33 32.63
CA GLY A 491 -10.07 6.62 33.19
C GLY A 491 -10.88 7.50 32.21
N ALA A 492 -11.25 6.98 31.04
CA ALA A 492 -12.31 7.56 30.22
C ALA A 492 -13.70 7.19 30.78
N ARG A 493 -14.75 7.91 30.37
CA ARG A 493 -16.12 7.42 30.52
C ARG A 493 -16.37 6.41 29.41
N LEU A 494 -16.68 5.16 29.76
CA LEU A 494 -16.97 4.11 28.80
C LEU A 494 -18.41 4.20 28.26
N HIS A 495 -18.66 3.50 27.16
CA HIS A 495 -20.02 3.20 26.69
C HIS A 495 -20.47 1.86 27.33
N PRO A 496 -21.69 1.73 27.89
CA PRO A 496 -22.01 0.57 28.75
C PRO A 496 -21.79 -0.81 28.10
N PRO A 497 -22.21 -1.08 26.85
CA PRO A 497 -21.92 -2.37 26.19
C PRO A 497 -20.42 -2.69 26.04
N PHE A 498 -19.54 -1.68 26.04
CA PHE A 498 -18.09 -1.87 26.05
C PHE A 498 -17.53 -2.09 27.47
N GLU A 499 -18.14 -1.48 28.49
CA GLU A 499 -17.81 -1.69 29.91
C GLU A 499 -18.28 -3.08 30.40
N GLU A 500 -19.45 -3.52 29.93
CA GLU A 500 -20.06 -4.83 30.17
C GLU A 500 -19.36 -5.97 29.40
N GLY A 501 -18.68 -5.64 28.29
CA GLY A 501 -17.87 -6.58 27.51
C GLY A 501 -18.57 -7.22 26.31
N ASP A 502 -19.77 -6.76 25.94
CA ASP A 502 -20.62 -7.28 24.88
C ASP A 502 -20.17 -6.83 23.47
N CYS A 503 -18.89 -7.05 23.16
CA CYS A 503 -18.28 -6.67 21.88
C CYS A 503 -19.02 -7.26 20.67
N ALA A 504 -19.53 -8.48 20.81
CA ALA A 504 -20.23 -9.22 19.75
C ALA A 504 -21.62 -8.65 19.41
N THR A 505 -22.19 -7.75 20.23
CA THR A 505 -23.45 -7.05 19.92
C THR A 505 -23.27 -6.07 18.76
N CYS A 506 -22.10 -5.41 18.67
CA CYS A 506 -21.80 -4.43 17.63
C CYS A 506 -20.84 -4.94 16.54
N HIS A 507 -19.92 -5.84 16.88
CA HIS A 507 -18.87 -6.35 16.00
C HIS A 507 -19.07 -7.83 15.63
N LEU A 508 -18.49 -8.23 14.50
CA LEU A 508 -18.32 -9.62 14.06
C LEU A 508 -16.89 -10.07 14.36
N SER A 509 -16.71 -11.23 15.01
CA SER A 509 -15.39 -11.70 15.47
C SER A 509 -14.47 -12.24 14.36
N HIS A 510 -15.06 -12.60 13.22
CA HIS A 510 -14.41 -13.31 12.12
C HIS A 510 -14.25 -12.43 10.89
N ALA A 511 -15.36 -12.10 10.23
CA ALA A 511 -15.37 -11.29 9.02
C ALA A 511 -16.71 -10.56 8.85
N GLY A 512 -16.76 -9.60 7.93
CA GLY A 512 -17.94 -8.78 7.67
C GLY A 512 -17.84 -8.00 6.37
N ARG A 513 -18.94 -7.32 6.02
CA ARG A 513 -19.02 -6.46 4.82
C ARG A 513 -18.72 -4.98 5.08
N ARG A 514 -18.32 -4.63 6.31
CA ARG A 514 -18.24 -3.24 6.80
C ARG A 514 -16.93 -2.97 7.54
N PRO A 515 -16.37 -1.75 7.45
CA PRO A 515 -15.21 -1.33 8.25
C PRO A 515 -15.42 -1.58 9.75
N ALA A 516 -14.33 -1.86 10.46
CA ALA A 516 -14.33 -2.24 11.88
C ALA A 516 -15.26 -3.42 12.22
N LEU A 517 -15.59 -4.27 11.24
CA LEU A 517 -16.40 -5.49 11.39
C LEU A 517 -17.79 -5.25 11.99
N LEU A 518 -18.38 -4.07 11.75
CA LEU A 518 -19.70 -3.72 12.29
C LEU A 518 -20.82 -4.61 11.70
N ARG A 519 -21.74 -5.07 12.56
CA ARG A 519 -22.88 -5.92 12.16
C ARG A 519 -23.84 -5.21 11.19
N ASP A 520 -24.15 -3.94 11.45
CA ASP A 520 -24.95 -3.08 10.55
C ASP A 520 -24.27 -1.71 10.32
N ASP A 521 -24.86 -0.88 9.46
CA ASP A 521 -24.38 0.50 9.25
C ASP A 521 -24.43 1.27 10.57
N ALA A 522 -23.37 2.02 10.90
CA ALA A 522 -23.21 2.60 12.24
C ALA A 522 -24.45 3.35 12.76
N GLY A 523 -25.08 4.19 11.92
CA GLY A 523 -26.31 4.89 12.27
C GLY A 523 -27.51 3.98 12.55
N LYS A 524 -27.68 2.89 11.79
CA LYS A 524 -28.75 1.89 12.02
C LYS A 524 -28.47 1.08 13.29
N LEU A 525 -27.22 0.65 13.47
CA LEU A 525 -26.76 -0.10 14.63
C LEU A 525 -26.93 0.72 15.92
N CYS A 526 -26.56 2.01 15.90
CA CYS A 526 -26.82 2.92 17.02
C CYS A 526 -28.33 3.14 17.24
N ALA A 527 -29.14 3.31 16.19
CA ALA A 527 -30.58 3.56 16.30
C ALA A 527 -31.38 2.39 16.88
N GLN A 528 -30.82 1.18 16.97
CA GLN A 528 -31.42 0.06 17.70
C GLN A 528 -31.47 0.29 19.22
N CYS A 529 -30.63 1.18 19.75
CA CYS A 529 -30.55 1.48 21.19
C CYS A 529 -30.65 2.98 21.54
N HIS A 530 -30.37 3.90 20.60
CA HIS A 530 -30.36 5.34 20.81
C HIS A 530 -31.43 6.02 19.95
N ASP A 531 -32.53 6.45 20.57
CA ASP A 531 -33.58 7.17 19.85
C ASP A 531 -33.18 8.63 19.56
N VAL A 532 -32.82 8.88 18.30
CA VAL A 532 -32.55 10.22 17.74
C VAL A 532 -33.73 10.76 16.91
N ALA A 533 -34.78 9.98 16.66
CA ALA A 533 -35.86 10.37 15.75
C ALA A 533 -36.64 11.61 16.25
N PRO A 534 -36.98 11.77 17.54
CA PRO A 534 -37.60 12.99 18.07
C PRO A 534 -36.75 14.25 17.91
N GLN A 535 -35.42 14.11 17.80
CA GLN A 535 -34.49 15.24 17.66
C GLN A 535 -34.39 15.71 16.21
N LEU A 536 -34.71 14.82 15.25
CA LEU A 536 -34.78 15.10 13.82
C LEU A 536 -36.19 15.54 13.39
N ALA A 537 -37.22 15.06 14.07
CA ALA A 537 -38.62 15.41 13.82
C ALA A 537 -38.87 16.92 14.01
N GLY A 538 -39.12 17.63 12.91
CA GLY A 538 -39.38 19.09 12.92
C GLY A 538 -38.12 19.97 12.94
N ALA A 539 -36.92 19.40 12.88
CA ALA A 539 -35.68 20.18 12.77
C ALA A 539 -35.58 20.87 11.39
N ARG A 540 -35.26 22.18 11.40
CA ARG A 540 -34.99 22.95 10.16
C ARG A 540 -33.53 22.87 9.73
N SER A 541 -32.62 22.64 10.68
CA SER A 541 -31.21 22.37 10.41
C SER A 541 -30.81 21.05 11.07
N VAL A 542 -30.10 20.21 10.31
CA VAL A 542 -29.50 18.95 10.80
C VAL A 542 -28.06 18.91 10.30
N HIS A 543 -27.14 18.59 11.19
CA HIS A 543 -25.70 18.49 10.92
C HIS A 543 -25.42 17.33 9.95
N ALA A 544 -24.52 17.52 8.98
CA ALA A 544 -24.41 16.60 7.84
C ALA A 544 -24.03 15.14 8.23
N PRO A 545 -23.07 14.88 9.14
CA PRO A 545 -22.80 13.52 9.64
C PRO A 545 -24.04 12.85 10.27
N VAL A 546 -24.86 13.60 11.02
CA VAL A 546 -26.08 13.06 11.64
C VAL A 546 -27.12 12.67 10.59
N ARG A 547 -27.27 13.48 9.52
CA ARG A 547 -28.14 13.11 8.38
C ARG A 547 -27.62 11.88 7.62
N ALA A 548 -26.31 11.66 7.60
CA ALA A 548 -25.69 10.49 7.00
C ALA A 548 -25.70 9.24 7.91
N GLY A 549 -26.09 9.36 9.18
CA GLY A 549 -25.98 8.28 10.17
C GLY A 549 -24.55 8.01 10.64
N ASP A 550 -23.60 8.91 10.35
CA ASP A 550 -22.22 8.80 10.83
C ASP A 550 -22.08 9.42 12.23
N CYS A 551 -22.49 8.63 13.23
CA CYS A 551 -22.27 8.94 14.64
C CYS A 551 -20.79 8.89 15.02
N GLY A 552 -20.01 8.03 14.34
CA GLY A 552 -18.61 7.73 14.66
C GLY A 552 -17.65 8.87 14.35
N ALA A 553 -17.96 9.70 13.34
CA ALA A 553 -17.22 10.94 13.06
C ALA A 553 -17.07 11.86 14.29
N CYS A 554 -18.07 11.90 15.17
CA CYS A 554 -18.10 12.79 16.34
C CYS A 554 -18.03 12.08 17.70
N HIS A 555 -18.55 10.86 17.82
CA HIS A 555 -18.66 10.14 19.09
C HIS A 555 -17.79 8.87 19.09
N ALA A 556 -16.95 8.72 20.10
CA ALA A 556 -16.13 7.53 20.32
C ALA A 556 -16.99 6.42 20.96
N ALA A 557 -17.49 5.50 20.14
CA ALA A 557 -18.48 4.50 20.52
C ALA A 557 -18.07 3.53 21.65
N HIS A 558 -16.77 3.38 21.95
CA HIS A 558 -16.31 2.56 23.08
C HIS A 558 -16.13 3.36 24.39
N GLY A 559 -15.88 4.68 24.29
CA GLY A 559 -15.64 5.55 25.43
C GLY A 559 -14.80 6.79 25.11
N SER A 560 -14.89 7.82 25.96
CA SER A 560 -14.05 9.03 25.87
C SER A 560 -13.94 9.76 27.21
N ARG A 561 -12.86 10.53 27.38
CA ARG A 561 -12.69 11.48 28.49
C ARG A 561 -13.47 12.78 28.30
N TYR A 562 -14.04 13.02 27.11
CA TYR A 562 -14.80 14.23 26.80
C TYR A 562 -16.31 14.01 27.04
N PRO A 563 -17.05 15.01 27.57
CA PRO A 563 -18.50 14.89 27.78
C PRO A 563 -19.25 14.49 26.50
N GLY A 564 -20.34 13.72 26.65
CA GLY A 564 -21.12 13.21 25.53
C GLY A 564 -20.40 12.16 24.67
N LEU A 565 -19.33 11.54 25.20
CA LEU A 565 -18.46 10.59 24.48
C LEU A 565 -17.81 11.17 23.20
N LEU A 566 -17.60 12.49 23.13
CA LEU A 566 -17.02 13.14 21.95
C LEU A 566 -15.58 12.65 21.68
N ALA A 567 -15.20 12.56 20.40
CA ALA A 567 -13.87 12.12 19.97
C ALA A 567 -12.75 13.12 20.36
N GLY A 568 -13.07 14.40 20.60
CA GLY A 568 -12.11 15.42 20.98
C GLY A 568 -12.72 16.60 21.75
N PRO A 569 -11.89 17.56 22.20
CA PRO A 569 -12.37 18.79 22.84
C PRO A 569 -13.16 19.64 21.82
N VAL A 570 -14.38 20.06 22.18
CA VAL A 570 -15.36 20.74 21.31
C VAL A 570 -14.73 21.76 20.35
N ARG A 571 -14.02 22.76 20.87
CA ARG A 571 -13.43 23.85 20.06
C ARG A 571 -12.46 23.33 18.99
N SER A 572 -11.51 22.47 19.38
CA SER A 572 -10.51 21.94 18.46
C SER A 572 -11.09 20.91 17.50
N PHE A 573 -12.10 20.15 17.95
CA PHE A 573 -12.75 19.10 17.17
C PHE A 573 -13.66 19.69 16.09
N CYS A 574 -14.58 20.60 16.42
CA CYS A 574 -15.46 21.22 15.41
C CYS A 574 -14.67 22.01 14.36
N LEU A 575 -13.51 22.57 14.71
CA LEU A 575 -12.63 23.29 13.78
C LEU A 575 -11.84 22.38 12.82
N THR A 576 -11.88 21.04 12.91
CA THR A 576 -11.34 20.15 11.85
C THR A 576 -12.33 19.88 10.71
N CYS A 577 -13.54 20.45 10.78
CA CYS A 577 -14.55 20.38 9.73
C CYS A 577 -15.07 21.77 9.31
N HIS A 578 -14.77 22.80 10.10
CA HIS A 578 -15.13 24.20 9.83
C HIS A 578 -13.89 25.00 9.40
N ASP A 579 -13.22 24.53 8.35
CA ASP A 579 -11.91 25.03 7.92
C ASP A 579 -11.93 26.49 7.47
N ASP A 580 -13.01 27.00 6.87
CA ASP A 580 -13.16 28.46 6.61
C ASP A 580 -13.11 29.26 7.91
N LEU A 581 -13.82 28.80 8.95
CA LEU A 581 -13.79 29.47 10.25
C LEU A 581 -12.40 29.38 10.87
N MET A 582 -11.73 28.23 10.79
CA MET A 582 -10.35 28.08 11.25
C MET A 582 -9.40 29.02 10.47
N ALA A 583 -9.54 29.14 9.16
CA ALA A 583 -8.75 30.03 8.33
C ALA A 583 -9.02 31.51 8.67
N ARG A 584 -10.28 31.90 8.88
CA ARG A 584 -10.69 33.27 9.27
C ARG A 584 -10.20 33.65 10.67
N LEU A 585 -10.28 32.73 11.63
CA LEU A 585 -9.69 32.87 12.98
C LEU A 585 -8.16 33.04 12.93
N SER A 586 -7.51 32.54 11.88
CA SER A 586 -6.05 32.57 11.71
C SER A 586 -5.54 33.81 10.96
N ARG A 587 -6.42 34.71 10.49
CA ARG A 587 -6.02 35.91 9.74
C ARG A 587 -5.44 36.97 10.70
N PRO A 588 -4.29 37.60 10.39
CA PRO A 588 -3.80 38.75 11.15
C PRO A 588 -4.86 39.85 11.25
N GLY A 589 -5.04 40.45 12.43
CA GLY A 589 -6.06 41.47 12.68
C GLY A 589 -7.47 40.94 13.02
N ALA A 590 -7.70 39.63 12.95
CA ALA A 590 -8.99 39.01 13.26
C ALA A 590 -9.48 39.34 14.69
N ARG A 591 -10.66 39.96 14.79
CA ARG A 591 -11.39 40.17 16.04
C ARG A 591 -12.28 38.95 16.26
N ILE A 592 -11.95 38.16 17.28
CA ILE A 592 -12.62 36.90 17.61
C ILE A 592 -13.63 37.17 18.74
N HIS A 593 -14.87 36.69 18.57
CA HIS A 593 -15.88 36.79 19.62
C HIS A 593 -15.51 35.90 20.83
N ALA A 594 -15.67 36.40 22.06
CA ALA A 594 -15.13 35.75 23.26
C ALA A 594 -15.61 34.29 23.46
N PRO A 595 -16.91 33.95 23.32
CA PRO A 595 -17.36 32.54 23.43
C PRO A 595 -16.68 31.61 22.42
N LEU A 596 -16.33 32.07 21.21
CA LEU A 596 -15.63 31.27 20.21
C LEU A 596 -14.12 31.14 20.50
N ARG A 597 -13.50 32.19 21.05
CA ARG A 597 -12.12 32.12 21.57
C ARG A 597 -12.02 31.08 22.68
N ASP A 598 -13.00 31.07 23.58
CA ASP A 598 -12.98 30.29 24.82
C ASP A 598 -13.61 28.88 24.64
N GLY A 599 -14.25 28.63 23.49
CA GLY A 599 -14.60 27.29 22.99
C GLY A 599 -16.06 26.87 23.15
N GLN A 600 -16.92 27.79 23.56
CA GLN A 600 -18.36 27.63 23.87
C GLN A 600 -19.24 27.48 22.62
N CYS A 601 -18.79 26.71 21.62
CA CYS A 601 -19.49 26.51 20.35
C CYS A 601 -20.89 25.94 20.56
N LEU A 602 -21.03 25.05 21.55
CA LEU A 602 -22.27 24.38 21.92
C LEU A 602 -23.22 25.23 22.79
N ASP A 603 -22.86 26.45 23.17
CA ASP A 603 -23.77 27.34 23.91
C ASP A 603 -24.69 28.08 22.92
N CYS A 604 -24.17 28.39 21.72
CA CYS A 604 -24.92 28.98 20.61
C CYS A 604 -25.53 27.93 19.66
N HIS A 605 -24.77 26.90 19.29
CA HIS A 605 -25.18 25.89 18.32
C HIS A 605 -25.57 24.56 18.99
N ALA A 606 -26.52 23.83 18.39
CA ALA A 606 -26.80 22.44 18.69
C ALA A 606 -25.90 21.52 17.85
N GLY A 607 -25.24 20.55 18.47
CA GLY A 607 -24.27 19.66 17.80
C GLY A 607 -24.87 18.65 16.80
N HIS A 608 -26.20 18.48 16.80
CA HIS A 608 -26.90 17.49 15.97
C HIS A 608 -27.99 18.10 15.08
N ALA A 609 -29.00 18.72 15.69
CA ALA A 609 -30.17 19.25 14.98
C ALA A 609 -30.77 20.45 15.75
N ALA A 610 -31.46 21.34 15.03
CA ALA A 610 -32.16 22.48 15.61
C ALA A 610 -33.38 22.92 14.78
N ALA A 611 -34.34 23.58 15.45
CA ALA A 611 -35.48 24.23 14.81
C ALA A 611 -35.13 25.52 14.05
N GLN A 612 -33.91 26.04 14.21
CA GLN A 612 -33.45 27.30 13.59
C GLN A 612 -32.39 27.06 12.50
N PRO A 613 -32.21 28.00 11.55
CA PRO A 613 -31.08 27.99 10.62
C PRO A 613 -29.72 27.97 11.33
N GLY A 614 -28.69 27.45 10.66
CA GLY A 614 -27.32 27.44 11.19
C GLY A 614 -27.13 26.64 12.48
N LEU A 615 -28.04 25.70 12.77
CA LEU A 615 -28.07 24.90 14.00
C LEU A 615 -28.19 25.74 15.30
N LEU A 616 -28.68 26.98 15.25
CA LEU A 616 -28.80 27.82 16.44
C LEU A 616 -29.81 27.25 17.45
N ARG A 617 -29.48 27.28 18.75
CA ARG A 617 -30.37 26.79 19.82
C ARG A 617 -31.65 27.62 19.99
N LYS A 618 -31.60 28.90 19.65
CA LYS A 618 -32.67 29.90 19.75
C LYS A 618 -32.65 30.82 18.54
N ALA A 619 -33.72 31.59 18.33
CA ALA A 619 -33.70 32.66 17.32
C ALA A 619 -32.60 33.68 17.65
N ALA A 620 -31.91 34.21 16.64
CA ALA A 620 -30.65 34.93 16.83
C ALA A 620 -30.73 36.10 17.82
N GLY A 621 -31.76 36.95 17.73
CA GLY A 621 -31.96 38.05 18.69
C GLY A 621 -32.18 37.58 20.12
N GLU A 622 -32.93 36.49 20.35
CA GLU A 622 -33.14 35.89 21.68
C GLU A 622 -31.85 35.22 22.21
N LEU A 623 -31.07 34.62 21.32
CA LEU A 623 -29.80 33.99 21.64
C LEU A 623 -28.77 35.04 22.07
N CYS A 624 -28.60 36.11 21.29
CA CYS A 624 -27.72 37.23 21.64
C CYS A 624 -28.20 37.95 22.91
N ALA A 625 -29.51 38.18 23.07
CA ALA A 625 -30.08 38.80 24.27
C ALA A 625 -29.90 37.95 25.55
N SER A 626 -29.59 36.65 25.43
CA SER A 626 -29.25 35.81 26.59
C SER A 626 -27.82 36.04 27.13
N CYS A 627 -27.01 36.86 26.46
CA CYS A 627 -25.66 37.24 26.90
C CYS A 627 -25.36 38.75 26.79
N HIS A 628 -26.10 39.51 25.97
CA HIS A 628 -25.96 40.95 25.77
C HIS A 628 -27.26 41.67 26.14
N ASP A 629 -27.22 42.55 27.15
CA ASP A 629 -28.38 43.36 27.50
C ASP A 629 -28.58 44.48 26.45
N ALA A 630 -29.75 44.50 25.81
CA ALA A 630 -30.10 45.53 24.84
C ALA A 630 -30.46 46.89 25.47
N GLY A 631 -30.57 46.95 26.81
CA GLY A 631 -30.68 48.19 27.58
C GLY A 631 -29.34 48.79 28.04
N ASP A 632 -28.20 48.13 27.75
CA ASP A 632 -26.88 48.62 28.16
C ASP A 632 -26.50 49.95 27.48
N ALA A 633 -25.89 50.85 28.25
CA ALA A 633 -25.57 52.21 27.81
C ALA A 633 -24.34 52.28 26.88
N GLU A 634 -23.35 51.39 27.05
CA GLU A 634 -22.20 51.32 26.12
C GLU A 634 -22.65 50.73 24.79
N LEU A 635 -23.49 49.68 24.82
CA LEU A 635 -24.08 49.05 23.64
C LEU A 635 -25.02 50.00 22.90
N ALA A 636 -25.86 50.75 23.61
CA ALA A 636 -26.70 51.81 23.02
C ALA A 636 -25.86 52.90 22.33
N THR A 637 -24.78 53.34 22.99
CA THR A 637 -23.85 54.34 22.42
C THR A 637 -23.14 53.80 21.18
N ALA A 638 -22.69 52.54 21.20
CA ALA A 638 -22.05 51.88 20.07
C ALA A 638 -22.98 51.73 18.84
N HIS A 639 -24.30 51.69 19.05
CA HIS A 639 -25.32 51.67 17.99
C HIS A 639 -25.95 53.06 17.75
N GLN A 640 -25.26 54.15 18.11
CA GLN A 640 -25.71 55.54 17.89
C GLN A 640 -27.11 55.86 18.46
N GLY A 641 -27.53 55.18 19.53
CA GLY A 641 -28.86 55.35 20.14
C GLY A 641 -30.02 54.72 19.35
N LEU A 642 -29.75 53.96 18.30
CA LEU A 642 -30.78 53.29 17.49
C LEU A 642 -31.43 52.12 18.24
N ALA A 643 -32.73 51.89 18.02
CA ALA A 643 -33.49 50.84 18.70
C ALA A 643 -33.29 49.45 18.08
N PHE A 644 -32.19 48.75 18.44
CA PHE A 644 -31.84 47.42 17.90
C PHE A 644 -32.44 46.23 18.66
N ALA A 645 -33.15 46.41 19.77
CA ALA A 645 -33.63 45.33 20.67
C ALA A 645 -34.62 44.30 20.04
N LYS A 646 -35.03 44.48 18.78
CA LYS A 646 -35.80 43.52 17.98
C LYS A 646 -35.21 43.23 16.59
N ALA A 647 -33.99 43.69 16.33
CA ALA A 647 -33.30 43.43 15.07
C ALA A 647 -32.67 42.02 15.06
N ASP A 648 -32.47 41.44 13.88
CA ASP A 648 -31.60 40.27 13.75
C ASP A 648 -30.15 40.74 13.67
N CYS A 649 -29.42 40.56 14.77
CA CYS A 649 -28.01 40.90 14.91
C CYS A 649 -27.12 40.32 13.81
N LEU A 650 -27.48 39.17 13.21
CA LEU A 650 -26.67 38.50 12.19
C LEU A 650 -26.64 39.23 10.85
N THR A 651 -27.63 40.10 10.58
CA THR A 651 -27.67 40.93 9.37
C THR A 651 -26.54 41.96 9.35
N CYS A 652 -26.20 42.54 10.51
CA CYS A 652 -25.13 43.53 10.64
C CYS A 652 -23.81 42.95 11.15
N HIS A 653 -23.82 41.89 11.96
CA HIS A 653 -22.62 41.36 12.64
C HIS A 653 -22.29 39.92 12.27
N ASP A 654 -21.00 39.59 12.32
CA ASP A 654 -20.49 38.22 12.32
C ASP A 654 -20.16 37.81 13.77
N PRO A 655 -20.97 36.94 14.42
CA PRO A 655 -20.82 36.59 15.82
C PRO A 655 -19.67 35.62 16.09
N HIS A 656 -18.86 35.31 15.08
CA HIS A 656 -17.74 34.39 15.16
C HIS A 656 -16.42 35.15 15.07
N VAL A 657 -16.14 35.76 13.92
CA VAL A 657 -14.88 36.46 13.66
C VAL A 657 -14.99 37.46 12.49
N SER A 658 -14.59 38.71 12.73
CA SER A 658 -14.53 39.76 11.72
C SER A 658 -13.20 40.52 11.71
N GLN A 659 -12.92 41.21 10.61
CA GLN A 659 -11.84 42.20 10.49
C GLN A 659 -12.33 43.61 10.86
N ALA A 660 -13.65 43.87 10.69
CA ALA A 660 -14.26 45.15 11.01
C ALA A 660 -14.39 45.38 12.53
N ALA A 661 -14.42 46.65 12.95
CA ALA A 661 -14.76 47.01 14.33
C ALA A 661 -16.19 46.57 14.69
N GLY A 662 -16.47 46.40 15.98
CA GLY A 662 -17.79 45.98 16.47
C GLY A 662 -18.27 44.60 15.99
N LEU A 663 -17.38 43.75 15.47
CA LEU A 663 -17.73 42.49 14.79
C LEU A 663 -18.70 42.65 13.60
N LEU A 664 -18.72 43.82 12.95
CA LEU A 664 -19.57 44.03 11.76
C LEU A 664 -19.24 43.04 10.63
N ASN A 665 -20.24 42.71 9.82
CA ASN A 665 -20.11 41.84 8.66
C ASN A 665 -19.10 42.41 7.64
N PRO A 666 -18.34 41.56 6.91
CA PRO A 666 -17.16 41.99 6.15
C PRO A 666 -17.48 42.76 4.86
N VAL A 667 -18.71 42.69 4.33
CA VAL A 667 -19.15 43.47 3.16
C VAL A 667 -20.18 44.49 3.63
N ALA A 668 -19.77 45.76 3.71
CA ALA A 668 -20.59 46.87 4.18
C ALA A 668 -20.68 47.98 3.12
N HIS A 669 -21.85 48.58 2.97
CA HIS A 669 -22.08 49.69 2.06
C HIS A 669 -21.37 50.94 2.59
N THR A 670 -20.66 51.67 1.73
CA THR A 670 -19.69 52.72 2.14
C THR A 670 -20.24 53.77 3.12
N PRO A 671 -21.46 54.34 2.97
CA PRO A 671 -21.99 55.29 3.94
C PRO A 671 -22.24 54.64 5.32
N PHE A 672 -22.83 53.43 5.35
CA PHE A 672 -23.04 52.66 6.59
C PHE A 672 -21.70 52.32 7.27
N ALA A 673 -20.69 51.90 6.49
CA ALA A 673 -19.35 51.58 7.01
C ALA A 673 -18.61 52.78 7.62
N LYS A 674 -19.03 54.02 7.31
CA LYS A 674 -18.51 55.26 7.89
C LYS A 674 -19.42 55.89 8.95
N GLY A 675 -20.68 55.43 9.08
CA GLY A 675 -21.70 56.08 9.91
C GLY A 675 -22.36 57.32 9.29
N GLU A 676 -22.32 57.48 7.96
CA GLU A 676 -22.98 58.58 7.21
C GLU A 676 -24.51 58.38 7.12
N CYS A 677 -25.17 58.18 8.26
CA CYS A 677 -26.56 57.73 8.39
C CYS A 677 -27.59 58.70 7.79
N GLU A 678 -27.39 60.00 7.97
CA GLU A 678 -28.34 61.06 7.57
C GLU A 678 -28.48 61.21 6.05
N SER A 679 -27.55 60.66 5.27
CA SER A 679 -27.62 60.63 3.80
C SER A 679 -28.84 59.85 3.28
N CYS A 680 -29.29 58.84 4.04
CA CYS A 680 -30.37 57.94 3.66
C CYS A 680 -31.55 57.94 4.66
N HIS A 681 -31.30 58.24 5.93
CA HIS A 681 -32.29 58.18 7.01
C HIS A 681 -32.50 59.53 7.71
N ARG A 682 -33.75 59.85 8.05
CA ARG A 682 -34.06 60.87 9.06
C ARG A 682 -33.92 60.23 10.44
N MET A 683 -32.90 60.64 11.20
CA MET A 683 -32.75 60.25 12.60
C MET A 683 -33.74 61.03 13.46
N ALA A 684 -34.38 60.36 14.42
CA ALA A 684 -35.31 60.98 15.36
C ALA A 684 -34.57 61.46 16.63
N PRO A 685 -35.11 62.43 17.39
CA PRO A 685 -34.54 62.83 18.68
C PRO A 685 -34.45 61.65 19.66
N ALA A 686 -33.39 61.62 20.46
CA ALA A 686 -33.06 60.51 21.38
C ALA A 686 -34.17 60.19 22.39
N ASP A 687 -35.01 61.17 22.73
CA ASP A 687 -36.11 61.03 23.71
C ASP A 687 -37.33 60.26 23.16
N SER A 688 -37.30 59.78 21.91
CA SER A 688 -38.44 59.13 21.26
C SER A 688 -38.36 57.59 21.31
N PRO A 689 -39.18 56.90 22.15
CA PRO A 689 -39.16 55.43 22.29
C PRO A 689 -39.72 54.66 21.08
N LYS A 690 -39.88 55.32 19.92
CA LYS A 690 -40.26 54.75 18.63
C LYS A 690 -39.44 55.35 17.48
N ALA A 691 -38.15 55.59 17.70
CA ALA A 691 -37.19 56.08 16.72
C ALA A 691 -36.88 55.05 15.60
N ALA A 692 -37.90 54.69 14.80
CA ALA A 692 -37.69 54.04 13.52
C ALA A 692 -37.15 55.06 12.51
N THR A 693 -35.94 54.84 11.99
CA THR A 693 -35.26 55.72 11.04
C THR A 693 -35.97 55.72 9.68
N ALA A 694 -36.84 56.70 9.47
CA ALA A 694 -37.58 56.86 8.21
C ALA A 694 -36.62 57.28 7.07
N LEU A 695 -36.68 56.60 5.92
CA LEU A 695 -35.87 56.98 4.76
C LEU A 695 -36.17 58.42 4.31
N VAL A 696 -35.15 59.16 3.87
CA VAL A 696 -35.30 60.55 3.43
C VAL A 696 -36.16 60.66 2.15
N ALA A 697 -36.06 59.66 1.27
CA ALA A 697 -36.84 59.45 0.04
C ALA A 697 -37.10 57.92 -0.17
N PRO A 698 -37.93 57.49 -1.14
CA PRO A 698 -38.16 56.07 -1.40
C PRO A 698 -36.87 55.31 -1.73
N ALA A 699 -36.74 54.07 -1.24
CA ALA A 699 -35.52 53.26 -1.34
C ALA A 699 -35.01 53.13 -2.80
N ALA A 700 -35.90 52.87 -3.75
CA ALA A 700 -35.60 52.81 -5.18
C ALA A 700 -34.84 54.07 -5.66
N GLN A 701 -35.34 55.25 -5.29
CA GLN A 701 -34.80 56.54 -5.71
C GLN A 701 -33.43 56.81 -5.07
N LEU A 702 -33.25 56.44 -3.79
CA LEU A 702 -31.97 56.55 -3.08
C LEU A 702 -30.90 55.63 -3.69
N CYS A 703 -31.27 54.38 -4.04
CA CYS A 703 -30.35 53.47 -4.71
C CYS A 703 -29.97 53.96 -6.12
N GLN A 704 -30.95 54.44 -6.90
CA GLN A 704 -30.74 54.92 -8.27
C GLN A 704 -29.81 56.13 -8.35
N GLN A 705 -29.86 57.05 -7.37
CA GLN A 705 -28.99 58.24 -7.31
C GLN A 705 -27.48 57.92 -7.32
N CYS A 706 -27.07 56.70 -6.92
CA CYS A 706 -25.66 56.31 -6.80
C CYS A 706 -25.27 55.04 -7.58
N HIS A 707 -26.20 54.10 -7.82
CA HIS A 707 -25.87 52.77 -8.39
C HIS A 707 -26.42 52.52 -9.80
N VAL A 708 -27.28 53.39 -10.34
CA VAL A 708 -27.88 53.19 -11.67
C VAL A 708 -27.57 54.40 -12.55
N PRO A 709 -26.48 54.38 -13.35
CA PRO A 709 -26.24 55.42 -14.33
C PRO A 709 -27.30 55.39 -15.42
N ASP A 710 -27.61 56.58 -15.94
CA ASP A 710 -28.75 56.84 -16.83
C ASP A 710 -28.68 56.02 -18.14
N GLU A 711 -27.49 55.69 -18.66
CA GLU A 711 -27.31 54.79 -19.81
C GLU A 711 -27.83 53.36 -19.56
N LEU A 712 -27.71 52.84 -18.33
CA LEU A 712 -28.02 51.43 -18.00
C LEU A 712 -29.52 51.09 -18.10
N LEU A 713 -30.37 52.12 -18.22
CA LEU A 713 -31.82 52.00 -18.43
C LEU A 713 -32.29 52.44 -19.83
N ARG A 714 -31.38 52.92 -20.70
CA ARG A 714 -31.75 53.54 -21.99
C ARG A 714 -31.51 52.66 -23.21
N GLU A 715 -30.53 51.77 -23.18
CA GLU A 715 -30.12 50.98 -24.35
C GLU A 715 -30.44 49.46 -24.32
N PRO A 716 -30.40 48.73 -23.19
CA PRO A 716 -30.51 47.26 -23.22
C PRO A 716 -31.93 46.77 -23.51
N ARG A 717 -32.06 45.79 -24.41
CA ARG A 717 -33.38 45.29 -24.87
C ARG A 717 -34.24 44.60 -23.81
N VAL A 718 -33.65 44.09 -22.72
CA VAL A 718 -34.36 43.40 -21.64
C VAL A 718 -33.81 43.85 -20.27
N VAL A 719 -34.63 44.58 -19.52
CA VAL A 719 -34.35 44.93 -18.11
C VAL A 719 -35.08 43.96 -17.18
N HIS A 720 -34.44 43.57 -16.08
CA HIS A 720 -35.02 42.63 -15.12
C HIS A 720 -36.14 43.30 -14.29
N ALA A 721 -37.28 42.62 -14.16
CA ALA A 721 -38.50 43.18 -13.59
C ALA A 721 -38.38 43.76 -12.15
N PRO A 722 -37.56 43.23 -11.21
CA PRO A 722 -37.31 43.88 -9.93
C PRO A 722 -36.61 45.24 -10.08
N VAL A 723 -35.64 45.35 -11.00
CA VAL A 723 -34.92 46.60 -11.29
C VAL A 723 -35.86 47.64 -11.91
N THR A 724 -36.70 47.23 -12.86
CA THR A 724 -37.74 48.13 -13.44
C THR A 724 -38.73 48.64 -12.38
N LYS A 725 -38.96 47.89 -11.30
CA LYS A 725 -39.81 48.28 -10.17
C LYS A 725 -39.06 49.06 -9.07
N GLY A 726 -37.74 49.17 -9.15
CA GLY A 726 -36.90 49.76 -8.10
C GLY A 726 -36.77 48.91 -6.84
N ASP A 727 -37.08 47.62 -6.91
CA ASP A 727 -37.11 46.69 -5.77
C ASP A 727 -35.70 46.14 -5.44
N CYS A 728 -34.73 47.04 -5.30
CA CYS A 728 -33.31 46.70 -5.10
C CYS A 728 -33.08 45.91 -3.79
N ALA A 729 -33.90 46.19 -2.76
CA ALA A 729 -33.81 45.58 -1.45
C ALA A 729 -34.33 44.12 -1.40
N ALA A 730 -35.05 43.65 -2.41
CA ALA A 730 -35.43 42.24 -2.52
C ALA A 730 -34.23 41.31 -2.79
N CYS A 731 -33.13 41.86 -3.33
CA CYS A 731 -31.90 41.10 -3.62
C CYS A 731 -30.69 41.58 -2.81
N HIS A 732 -30.60 42.87 -2.48
CA HIS A 732 -29.44 43.47 -1.79
C HIS A 732 -29.75 43.91 -0.36
N ALA A 733 -28.80 43.69 0.55
CA ALA A 733 -28.76 44.26 1.89
C ALA A 733 -28.07 45.63 1.84
N PRO A 734 -28.79 46.77 2.01
CA PRO A 734 -28.25 48.10 1.77
C PRO A 734 -27.26 48.60 2.85
N HIS A 735 -27.05 47.85 3.93
CA HIS A 735 -26.19 48.24 5.05
C HIS A 735 -24.93 47.37 5.13
N ALA A 736 -25.08 46.09 5.50
CA ALA A 736 -24.01 45.11 5.51
C ALA A 736 -24.54 43.69 5.30
N THR A 737 -23.63 42.78 4.92
CA THR A 737 -23.88 41.35 4.72
C THR A 737 -22.55 40.59 4.70
N ARG A 738 -22.60 39.26 4.77
CA ARG A 738 -21.43 38.39 4.55
C ARG A 738 -21.22 38.05 3.08
N GLN A 739 -22.19 38.37 2.22
CA GLN A 739 -22.21 38.00 0.81
C GLN A 739 -21.51 39.04 -0.07
N PRO A 740 -20.87 38.62 -1.18
CA PRO A 740 -20.39 39.53 -2.22
C PRO A 740 -21.50 40.44 -2.78
N HIS A 741 -21.10 41.57 -3.37
CA HIS A 741 -22.00 42.52 -4.03
C HIS A 741 -23.19 43.00 -3.19
N LEU A 742 -23.06 43.00 -1.85
CA LEU A 742 -24.13 43.35 -0.91
C LEU A 742 -25.41 42.50 -1.06
N LEU A 743 -25.33 41.22 -1.44
CA LEU A 743 -26.51 40.35 -1.53
C LEU A 743 -27.11 40.01 -0.14
N GLY A 744 -28.44 39.92 -0.06
CA GLY A 744 -29.16 39.63 1.19
C GLY A 744 -29.03 38.18 1.70
N ALA A 745 -28.78 37.24 0.78
CA ALA A 745 -28.56 35.81 1.03
C ALA A 745 -27.57 35.27 -0.03
N PRO A 746 -27.11 34.00 0.04
CA PRO A 746 -26.32 33.40 -1.04
C PRO A 746 -27.01 33.54 -2.41
N GLU A 747 -26.24 33.73 -3.48
CA GLU A 747 -26.77 34.05 -4.83
C GLU A 747 -27.87 33.08 -5.29
N ARG A 748 -27.64 31.77 -5.14
CA ARG A 748 -28.61 30.72 -5.44
C ARG A 748 -29.93 30.88 -4.66
N GLU A 749 -29.89 31.27 -3.40
CA GLU A 749 -31.09 31.45 -2.55
C GLU A 749 -31.87 32.71 -2.95
N VAL A 750 -31.18 33.83 -3.18
CA VAL A 750 -31.78 35.08 -3.67
C VAL A 750 -32.50 34.85 -4.99
N CYS A 751 -31.87 34.13 -5.93
CA CYS A 751 -32.52 33.77 -7.19
C CYS A 751 -33.67 32.78 -6.99
N ALA A 752 -33.50 31.68 -6.24
CA ALA A 752 -34.50 30.62 -6.09
C ALA A 752 -35.82 31.11 -5.49
N ALA A 753 -35.78 32.03 -4.52
CA ALA A 753 -36.96 32.58 -3.84
C ALA A 753 -38.05 33.09 -4.81
N CYS A 754 -37.62 33.70 -5.92
CA CYS A 754 -38.47 34.10 -7.04
C CYS A 754 -38.50 33.06 -8.17
N HIS A 755 -37.35 32.51 -8.58
CA HIS A 755 -37.21 31.61 -9.73
C HIS A 755 -37.46 30.12 -9.37
N ARG A 756 -38.57 29.82 -8.69
CA ARG A 756 -38.93 28.47 -8.18
C ARG A 756 -39.03 27.37 -9.25
N ASN A 757 -39.12 27.73 -10.53
CA ASN A 757 -39.05 26.76 -11.63
C ASN A 757 -37.60 26.29 -11.87
N VAL A 758 -36.61 27.18 -11.70
CA VAL A 758 -35.18 26.83 -11.74
C VAL A 758 -34.84 25.99 -10.52
N GLU A 759 -35.33 26.36 -9.33
CA GLU A 759 -35.17 25.57 -8.09
C GLU A 759 -35.62 24.10 -8.26
N LYS A 760 -36.75 23.86 -8.93
CA LYS A 760 -37.23 22.51 -9.29
C LYS A 760 -36.35 21.79 -10.30
N GLU A 761 -35.83 22.48 -11.31
CA GLU A 761 -34.89 21.89 -12.27
C GLU A 761 -33.59 21.48 -11.57
N LEU A 762 -33.06 22.30 -10.65
CA LEU A 762 -31.86 22.02 -9.85
C LEU A 762 -32.02 20.88 -8.83
N ALA A 763 -33.18 20.22 -8.77
CA ALA A 763 -33.42 18.99 -8.00
C ALA A 763 -33.25 17.70 -8.82
N LYS A 764 -32.97 17.79 -10.13
CA LYS A 764 -32.68 16.65 -11.01
C LYS A 764 -31.31 16.03 -10.71
N PRO A 765 -31.08 14.74 -11.06
CA PRO A 765 -29.86 14.03 -10.67
C PRO A 765 -28.56 14.56 -11.31
N LEU A 766 -28.63 15.22 -12.47
CA LEU A 766 -27.47 15.77 -13.17
C LEU A 766 -27.62 17.29 -13.30
N VAL A 767 -26.98 18.03 -12.39
CA VAL A 767 -26.98 19.50 -12.37
C VAL A 767 -25.67 20.02 -12.96
N HIS A 768 -25.76 20.95 -13.91
CA HIS A 768 -24.63 21.61 -14.55
C HIS A 768 -23.83 22.42 -13.52
N ALA A 769 -22.49 22.37 -13.57
CA ALA A 769 -21.65 22.81 -12.45
C ALA A 769 -21.88 24.28 -12.01
N PRO A 770 -21.88 25.30 -12.90
CA PRO A 770 -22.15 26.68 -12.49
C PRO A 770 -23.53 26.85 -11.82
N ALA A 771 -24.55 26.12 -12.30
CA ALA A 771 -25.92 26.18 -11.76
C ALA A 771 -26.08 25.39 -10.45
N ARG A 772 -25.27 24.35 -10.23
CA ARG A 772 -25.17 23.60 -8.98
C ARG A 772 -24.53 24.47 -7.89
N ASP A 773 -23.40 25.09 -8.23
CA ASP A 773 -22.51 25.80 -7.31
C ASP A 773 -23.02 27.22 -6.98
N GLY A 774 -23.89 27.78 -7.85
CA GLY A 774 -24.62 29.03 -7.60
C GLY A 774 -24.11 30.24 -8.39
N ASP A 775 -23.17 30.03 -9.32
CA ASP A 775 -22.51 31.01 -10.18
C ASP A 775 -23.43 31.53 -11.32
N CYS A 776 -24.70 31.79 -11.03
CA CYS A 776 -25.71 32.23 -12.00
C CYS A 776 -25.23 33.46 -12.81
N ARG A 777 -24.51 34.38 -12.16
CA ARG A 777 -23.92 35.60 -12.73
C ARG A 777 -22.85 35.38 -13.80
N GLN A 778 -22.31 34.17 -13.97
CA GLN A 778 -21.42 33.86 -15.12
C GLN A 778 -22.22 33.77 -16.44
N CYS A 779 -23.49 33.36 -16.38
CA CYS A 779 -24.35 33.19 -17.55
C CYS A 779 -25.42 34.28 -17.68
N HIS A 780 -25.92 34.84 -16.58
CA HIS A 780 -27.00 35.83 -16.55
C HIS A 780 -26.56 37.16 -15.94
N ASN A 781 -26.97 38.28 -16.55
CA ASN A 781 -26.90 39.59 -15.91
C ASN A 781 -28.17 39.80 -15.06
N PRO A 782 -28.10 39.89 -13.72
CA PRO A 782 -29.29 40.01 -12.87
C PRO A 782 -30.01 41.37 -12.98
N HIS A 783 -29.47 42.33 -13.74
CA HIS A 783 -30.04 43.67 -13.91
C HIS A 783 -30.62 43.93 -15.31
N ALA A 784 -29.84 43.75 -16.37
CA ALA A 784 -30.27 43.98 -17.76
C ALA A 784 -29.35 43.30 -18.78
N SER A 785 -29.88 42.94 -19.96
CA SER A 785 -29.11 42.46 -21.11
C SER A 785 -29.86 42.70 -22.42
N ASP A 786 -29.15 42.63 -23.56
CA ASP A 786 -29.75 42.57 -24.89
C ASP A 786 -30.34 41.21 -25.25
N GLN A 787 -30.01 40.16 -24.48
CA GLN A 787 -30.45 38.80 -24.75
C GLN A 787 -31.68 38.41 -23.92
N LYS A 788 -32.56 37.62 -24.52
CA LYS A 788 -33.73 37.02 -23.85
C LYS A 788 -33.25 36.13 -22.69
N GLY A 789 -33.98 36.15 -21.58
CA GLY A 789 -33.55 35.43 -20.36
C GLY A 789 -32.37 36.08 -19.63
N LEU A 790 -32.00 37.32 -19.99
CA LEU A 790 -30.92 38.10 -19.38
C LEU A 790 -29.51 37.49 -19.55
N LEU A 791 -29.29 36.65 -20.55
CA LEU A 791 -27.99 36.01 -20.79
C LEU A 791 -26.91 37.07 -21.09
N VAL A 792 -25.67 36.87 -20.62
CA VAL A 792 -24.55 37.80 -20.88
C VAL A 792 -23.99 37.70 -22.31
N GLY A 793 -24.39 36.68 -23.06
CA GLY A 793 -24.05 36.44 -24.47
C GLY A 793 -25.08 35.55 -25.15
N LYS A 794 -24.90 35.29 -26.45
CA LYS A 794 -25.73 34.32 -27.19
C LYS A 794 -25.32 32.88 -26.85
N ASP A 795 -26.28 31.97 -26.80
CA ASP A 795 -26.19 30.56 -26.38
C ASP A 795 -24.84 29.89 -26.68
N GLY A 796 -24.53 29.53 -27.93
CA GLY A 796 -23.26 28.85 -28.26
C GLY A 796 -22.01 29.64 -27.88
N ALA A 797 -21.99 30.95 -28.10
CA ALA A 797 -20.86 31.81 -27.72
C ALA A 797 -20.66 31.91 -26.20
N LEU A 798 -21.73 31.72 -25.41
CA LEU A 798 -21.69 31.64 -23.96
C LEU A 798 -21.18 30.27 -23.49
N CYS A 799 -21.68 29.18 -24.09
CA CYS A 799 -21.21 27.82 -23.81
C CYS A 799 -19.69 27.69 -24.06
N PHE A 800 -19.21 28.18 -25.20
CA PHE A 800 -17.79 28.14 -25.60
C PHE A 800 -16.85 29.04 -24.78
N LEU A 801 -17.31 29.66 -23.68
CA LEU A 801 -16.44 30.25 -22.65
C LEU A 801 -15.87 29.20 -21.68
N CYS A 802 -16.58 28.08 -21.51
CA CYS A 802 -16.20 26.98 -20.62
C CYS A 802 -16.07 25.63 -21.35
N HIS A 803 -16.71 25.50 -22.52
CA HIS A 803 -16.63 24.35 -23.43
C HIS A 803 -15.65 24.66 -24.58
N ASP A 804 -14.39 24.90 -24.25
CA ASP A 804 -13.34 25.20 -25.23
C ASP A 804 -12.93 23.97 -26.04
N ALA A 805 -12.91 22.79 -25.42
CA ALA A 805 -12.70 21.51 -26.09
C ALA A 805 -13.77 21.22 -27.16
N GLU A 806 -15.05 21.44 -26.87
CA GLU A 806 -16.12 21.27 -27.86
C GLU A 806 -16.01 22.31 -28.99
N LYS A 807 -15.62 23.55 -28.69
CA LYS A 807 -15.44 24.61 -29.69
C LYS A 807 -14.45 24.21 -30.80
N ASP A 808 -13.45 23.40 -30.48
CA ASP A 808 -12.46 22.93 -31.44
C ASP A 808 -13.02 21.95 -32.49
N LEU A 809 -14.16 21.29 -32.20
CA LEU A 809 -14.87 20.43 -33.16
C LEU A 809 -15.42 21.21 -34.37
N LEU A 810 -15.58 22.55 -34.25
CA LEU A 810 -15.98 23.43 -35.37
C LEU A 810 -14.92 23.52 -36.49
N LYS A 811 -13.75 22.89 -36.33
CA LYS A 811 -12.65 22.84 -37.31
C LYS A 811 -12.67 21.58 -38.18
N ALA A 812 -13.44 20.56 -37.80
CA ALA A 812 -13.43 19.26 -38.46
C ALA A 812 -14.08 19.30 -39.86
N ALA A 813 -13.76 18.30 -40.71
CA ALA A 813 -14.15 18.28 -42.11
C ALA A 813 -15.68 18.35 -42.35
N GLU A 814 -16.49 17.64 -41.55
CA GLU A 814 -17.96 17.75 -41.57
C GLU A 814 -18.48 18.14 -40.19
N VAL A 815 -19.14 19.30 -40.11
CA VAL A 815 -19.75 19.84 -38.89
C VAL A 815 -21.28 19.78 -39.00
N HIS A 816 -21.96 19.32 -37.96
CA HIS A 816 -23.41 19.24 -37.92
C HIS A 816 -24.03 20.65 -37.82
N PRO A 817 -24.93 21.09 -38.72
CA PRO A 817 -25.33 22.50 -38.80
C PRO A 817 -25.87 23.12 -37.50
N PRO A 818 -26.76 22.47 -36.70
CA PRO A 818 -27.22 23.03 -35.43
C PRO A 818 -26.11 23.25 -34.39
N PHE A 819 -24.98 22.53 -34.52
CA PHE A 819 -23.79 22.73 -33.71
C PHE A 819 -22.89 23.84 -34.29
N ALA A 820 -22.75 23.91 -35.62
CA ALA A 820 -22.05 24.99 -36.31
C ALA A 820 -22.67 26.38 -36.06
N ASP A 821 -24.00 26.46 -36.03
CA ASP A 821 -24.77 27.67 -35.73
C ASP A 821 -24.74 28.05 -34.24
N GLY A 822 -24.34 27.12 -33.36
CA GLY A 822 -24.25 27.31 -31.91
C GLY A 822 -25.57 27.16 -31.14
N ASP A 823 -26.58 26.51 -31.72
CA ASP A 823 -27.93 26.33 -31.14
C ASP A 823 -27.98 25.16 -30.13
N CYS A 824 -27.01 25.12 -29.21
CA CYS A 824 -26.78 24.03 -28.24
C CYS A 824 -28.04 23.65 -27.43
N LEU A 825 -28.87 24.63 -27.06
CA LEU A 825 -30.08 24.40 -26.26
C LEU A 825 -31.21 23.69 -27.04
N THR A 826 -31.04 23.43 -28.34
CA THR A 826 -31.91 22.53 -29.12
C THR A 826 -31.84 21.09 -28.58
N CYS A 827 -30.63 20.61 -28.27
CA CYS A 827 -30.39 19.25 -27.77
C CYS A 827 -30.14 19.20 -26.26
N HIS A 828 -29.50 20.22 -25.68
CA HIS A 828 -29.02 20.22 -24.29
C HIS A 828 -29.86 21.13 -23.37
N THR A 829 -29.69 20.99 -22.05
CA THR A 829 -30.17 21.93 -21.03
C THR A 829 -29.00 22.63 -20.33
N SER A 830 -29.16 23.91 -19.99
CA SER A 830 -28.10 24.74 -19.38
C SER A 830 -27.95 24.59 -17.86
N HIS A 831 -28.96 24.04 -17.17
CA HIS A 831 -29.03 24.01 -15.70
C HIS A 831 -29.02 22.60 -15.14
N ALA A 832 -29.92 21.73 -15.60
CA ALA A 832 -30.05 20.37 -15.07
C ALA A 832 -30.75 19.44 -16.07
N ALA A 833 -30.45 18.14 -15.97
CA ALA A 833 -31.02 17.09 -16.80
C ALA A 833 -31.22 15.79 -16.01
N ASP A 834 -32.05 14.92 -16.57
CA ASP A 834 -32.25 13.55 -16.08
C ASP A 834 -31.32 12.54 -16.79
N ARG A 835 -30.44 13.02 -17.70
CA ARG A 835 -29.66 12.22 -18.65
C ARG A 835 -28.21 12.70 -18.80
N PRO A 836 -27.23 11.80 -19.01
CA PRO A 836 -25.87 12.15 -19.37
C PRO A 836 -25.78 13.08 -20.58
N GLY A 837 -24.72 13.89 -20.66
CA GLY A 837 -24.56 14.89 -21.72
C GLY A 837 -25.59 16.04 -21.68
N MET A 838 -26.29 16.23 -20.56
CA MET A 838 -27.33 17.26 -20.39
C MET A 838 -28.48 17.19 -21.41
N LEU A 839 -28.75 16.02 -21.98
CA LEU A 839 -29.69 15.86 -23.09
C LEU A 839 -31.15 16.06 -22.67
N ARG A 840 -31.90 16.85 -23.46
CA ARG A 840 -33.32 17.18 -23.25
C ARG A 840 -34.26 15.96 -23.32
N LYS A 841 -33.91 14.92 -24.08
CA LYS A 841 -34.62 13.63 -24.23
C LYS A 841 -33.60 12.53 -24.56
N GLU A 842 -34.05 11.30 -24.83
CA GLU A 842 -33.18 10.25 -25.38
C GLU A 842 -32.53 10.69 -26.70
N ALA A 843 -31.25 10.36 -26.92
CA ALA A 843 -30.49 10.80 -28.10
C ALA A 843 -31.21 10.49 -29.42
N ARG A 844 -31.62 9.23 -29.63
CA ARG A 844 -32.44 8.82 -30.78
C ARG A 844 -33.76 9.61 -30.89
N ALA A 845 -34.40 9.97 -29.79
CA ALA A 845 -35.64 10.75 -29.83
C ALA A 845 -35.40 12.20 -30.27
N LEU A 846 -34.32 12.82 -29.78
CA LEU A 846 -33.88 14.16 -30.20
C LEU A 846 -33.55 14.20 -31.71
N CYS A 847 -32.75 13.25 -32.20
CA CYS A 847 -32.42 13.19 -33.63
C CYS A 847 -33.67 13.08 -34.53
N LEU A 848 -34.71 12.36 -34.06
CA LEU A 848 -35.95 12.17 -34.81
C LEU A 848 -36.92 13.36 -34.79
N GLU A 849 -36.61 14.43 -34.04
CA GLU A 849 -37.33 15.71 -34.16
C GLU A 849 -36.91 16.48 -35.43
N CYS A 850 -35.73 16.19 -35.99
CA CYS A 850 -35.19 16.84 -37.19
C CYS A 850 -34.94 15.89 -38.38
N HIS A 851 -34.72 14.59 -38.15
CA HIS A 851 -34.35 13.62 -39.19
C HIS A 851 -35.37 12.48 -39.32
N SER A 852 -35.83 12.17 -40.54
CA SER A 852 -36.76 11.07 -40.78
C SER A 852 -36.06 9.82 -41.38
N PRO A 853 -36.16 8.64 -40.73
CA PRO A 853 -35.72 7.35 -41.29
C PRO A 853 -36.50 6.94 -42.56
N GLY A 854 -37.62 7.61 -42.85
CA GLY A 854 -38.42 7.40 -44.05
C GLY A 854 -37.83 8.01 -45.31
N ASP A 855 -36.88 8.94 -45.19
CA ASP A 855 -36.49 9.83 -46.28
C ASP A 855 -35.63 9.14 -47.33
N ALA A 856 -35.78 9.57 -48.59
CA ALA A 856 -35.03 9.01 -49.71
C ALA A 856 -33.50 9.15 -49.54
N GLY A 857 -33.04 10.28 -48.96
CA GLY A 857 -31.64 10.47 -48.60
C GLY A 857 -31.18 9.49 -47.52
N MET A 858 -31.96 9.36 -46.44
CA MET A 858 -31.63 8.50 -45.30
C MET A 858 -31.58 7.02 -45.70
N LYS A 859 -32.52 6.56 -46.53
CA LYS A 859 -32.56 5.20 -47.12
C LYS A 859 -31.47 4.94 -48.17
N LYS A 860 -30.96 5.98 -48.83
CA LYS A 860 -29.85 5.87 -49.79
C LYS A 860 -28.50 5.77 -49.08
N ALA A 861 -28.32 6.51 -47.99
CA ALA A 861 -27.13 6.43 -47.13
C ALA A 861 -27.11 5.11 -46.35
N HIS A 862 -28.22 4.78 -45.67
CA HIS A 862 -28.33 3.57 -44.84
C HIS A 862 -28.99 2.44 -45.63
N ARG A 863 -28.16 1.56 -46.21
CA ARG A 863 -28.61 0.33 -46.91
C ARG A 863 -29.22 -0.75 -45.99
N PHE A 864 -29.43 -0.43 -44.72
CA PHE A 864 -29.97 -1.31 -43.68
C PHE A 864 -30.97 -0.53 -42.81
N GLY A 865 -31.89 -1.26 -42.16
CA GLY A 865 -32.98 -0.64 -41.40
C GLY A 865 -32.54 -0.01 -40.09
N VAL A 866 -32.26 1.30 -40.08
CA VAL A 866 -31.93 2.09 -38.86
C VAL A 866 -33.08 2.24 -37.86
N GLY A 867 -34.22 1.58 -38.08
CA GLY A 867 -35.48 1.80 -37.36
C GLY A 867 -35.45 1.62 -35.84
N ARG A 868 -34.47 0.89 -35.28
CA ARG A 868 -34.27 0.71 -33.83
C ARG A 868 -32.86 1.06 -33.32
N LEU A 869 -31.96 1.51 -34.19
CA LEU A 869 -30.59 1.85 -33.81
C LEU A 869 -30.55 3.23 -33.12
N ASP A 870 -29.61 3.40 -32.20
CA ASP A 870 -29.22 4.72 -31.71
C ASP A 870 -28.27 5.38 -32.71
N CYS A 871 -28.64 6.55 -33.21
CA CYS A 871 -27.82 7.33 -34.14
C CYS A 871 -26.45 7.66 -33.51
N GLY A 872 -26.46 8.02 -32.22
CA GLY A 872 -25.29 8.35 -31.42
C GLY A 872 -24.37 7.16 -31.08
N SER A 873 -24.63 5.97 -31.62
CA SER A 873 -23.71 4.83 -31.55
C SER A 873 -22.64 4.87 -32.67
N CYS A 874 -23.02 5.31 -33.87
CA CYS A 874 -22.17 5.28 -35.07
C CYS A 874 -21.87 6.66 -35.65
N HIS A 875 -22.65 7.69 -35.28
CA HIS A 875 -22.45 9.08 -35.70
C HIS A 875 -22.09 9.98 -34.51
N ASN A 876 -21.27 10.99 -34.76
CA ASN A 876 -20.99 12.08 -33.84
C ASN A 876 -22.02 13.23 -34.08
N PRO A 877 -22.81 13.64 -33.08
CA PRO A 877 -23.87 14.64 -33.29
C PRO A 877 -23.38 16.10 -33.37
N HIS A 878 -22.07 16.35 -33.28
CA HIS A 878 -21.47 17.68 -33.33
C HIS A 878 -20.63 17.89 -34.59
N ALA A 879 -19.60 17.07 -34.80
CA ALA A 879 -18.72 17.11 -35.97
C ALA A 879 -17.90 15.81 -36.10
N SER A 880 -17.28 15.60 -37.26
CA SER A 880 -16.28 14.53 -37.48
C SER A 880 -15.39 14.86 -38.69
N GLU A 881 -14.21 14.25 -38.75
CA GLU A 881 -13.36 14.21 -39.94
C GLU A 881 -13.85 13.23 -41.02
N GLN A 882 -14.85 12.38 -40.73
CA GLN A 882 -15.42 11.41 -41.69
C GLN A 882 -16.68 11.95 -42.37
N GLU A 883 -16.90 11.52 -43.62
CA GLU A 883 -18.13 11.87 -44.34
C GLU A 883 -19.41 11.44 -43.59
N LYS A 884 -20.39 12.34 -43.60
CA LYS A 884 -21.74 12.18 -43.05
C LYS A 884 -21.77 11.96 -41.53
N LEU A 885 -20.79 12.53 -40.82
CA LEU A 885 -20.70 12.54 -39.36
C LEU A 885 -20.54 11.15 -38.72
N ILE A 886 -20.09 10.14 -39.48
CA ILE A 886 -19.68 8.85 -38.93
C ILE A 886 -18.51 9.11 -37.96
N ARG A 887 -18.42 8.44 -36.81
CA ARG A 887 -17.35 8.74 -35.84
C ARG A 887 -15.95 8.51 -36.40
N ASP A 888 -14.98 9.29 -35.91
CA ASP A 888 -13.65 9.48 -36.51
C ASP A 888 -12.84 8.20 -36.72
N GLU A 889 -13.04 7.18 -35.87
CA GLU A 889 -12.37 5.88 -35.91
C GLU A 889 -13.38 4.77 -36.32
N PRO A 890 -13.67 4.61 -37.63
CA PRO A 890 -14.43 3.46 -38.13
C PRO A 890 -13.59 2.17 -38.08
N HIS A 891 -14.21 1.05 -37.75
CA HIS A 891 -13.54 -0.25 -37.76
C HIS A 891 -13.03 -0.57 -39.17
N ALA A 892 -11.80 -1.06 -39.31
CA ALA A 892 -11.20 -1.43 -40.61
C ALA A 892 -11.99 -2.43 -41.50
N VAL A 893 -13.06 -3.07 -41.00
CA VAL A 893 -13.99 -3.91 -41.81
C VAL A 893 -15.37 -3.27 -42.02
N PHE A 894 -15.56 -2.01 -41.62
CA PHE A 894 -16.79 -1.25 -41.79
C PHE A 894 -17.19 -1.19 -43.28
N GLY A 895 -18.43 -1.57 -43.59
CA GLY A 895 -18.91 -1.80 -44.96
C GLY A 895 -18.77 -3.25 -45.47
N SER A 896 -17.89 -4.08 -44.91
CA SER A 896 -17.79 -5.52 -45.21
C SER A 896 -18.78 -6.37 -44.40
N CYS A 897 -20.02 -5.91 -44.26
CA CYS A 897 -21.00 -6.39 -43.27
C CYS A 897 -21.24 -7.90 -43.31
N GLY A 898 -21.18 -8.52 -44.50
CA GLY A 898 -21.34 -9.97 -44.71
C GLY A 898 -20.29 -10.86 -44.04
N ARG A 899 -19.22 -10.29 -43.44
CA ARG A 899 -18.25 -11.04 -42.62
C ARG A 899 -18.72 -11.27 -41.17
N CYS A 900 -19.70 -10.48 -40.70
CA CYS A 900 -20.22 -10.55 -39.33
C CYS A 900 -21.74 -10.75 -39.27
N HIS A 901 -22.49 -10.30 -40.30
CA HIS A 901 -23.95 -10.35 -40.36
C HIS A 901 -24.48 -11.13 -41.57
N GLU A 902 -25.59 -11.83 -41.37
CA GLU A 902 -26.48 -12.35 -42.40
C GLU A 902 -27.22 -11.20 -43.12
N PRO A 903 -27.67 -11.39 -44.37
CA PRO A 903 -28.62 -10.48 -45.01
C PRO A 903 -29.88 -10.31 -44.15
N GLY A 904 -30.12 -9.07 -43.67
CA GLY A 904 -31.15 -8.78 -42.67
C GLY A 904 -30.61 -8.36 -41.29
N GLY A 905 -29.30 -8.49 -41.04
CA GLY A 905 -28.61 -7.88 -39.90
C GLY A 905 -28.41 -8.77 -38.66
N LYS A 906 -28.86 -10.03 -38.68
CA LYS A 906 -28.54 -11.02 -37.63
C LYS A 906 -27.06 -11.39 -37.67
N LEU A 907 -26.41 -11.55 -36.51
CA LEU A 907 -25.00 -11.95 -36.44
C LEU A 907 -24.80 -13.43 -36.84
N LEU A 908 -23.65 -13.73 -37.46
CA LEU A 908 -23.26 -15.07 -37.94
C LEU A 908 -22.82 -16.03 -36.81
N ALA A 909 -22.47 -15.49 -35.64
CA ALA A 909 -22.19 -16.21 -34.39
C ALA A 909 -22.37 -15.24 -33.20
N LYS A 910 -21.96 -15.60 -31.98
CA LYS A 910 -21.87 -14.63 -30.88
C LYS A 910 -20.87 -13.51 -31.23
N ALA A 911 -21.05 -12.33 -30.64
CA ALA A 911 -20.19 -11.18 -30.92
C ALA A 911 -18.70 -11.48 -30.65
N ASP A 912 -18.40 -12.04 -29.47
CA ASP A 912 -17.02 -12.34 -29.05
C ASP A 912 -16.39 -13.43 -29.93
N ASP A 913 -17.18 -14.46 -30.28
CA ASP A 913 -16.78 -15.52 -31.23
C ASP A 913 -16.49 -14.98 -32.63
N LEU A 914 -17.03 -13.81 -33.02
CA LEU A 914 -16.72 -13.14 -34.30
C LEU A 914 -15.49 -12.25 -34.16
N CYS A 915 -15.40 -11.44 -33.10
CA CYS A 915 -14.27 -10.57 -32.81
C CYS A 915 -12.96 -11.37 -32.69
N LEU A 916 -12.96 -12.44 -31.89
CA LEU A 916 -11.78 -13.27 -31.61
C LEU A 916 -11.35 -14.17 -32.78
N ARG A 917 -11.99 -14.08 -33.96
CA ARG A 917 -11.49 -14.65 -35.24
C ARG A 917 -10.47 -13.74 -35.91
N CYS A 918 -10.53 -12.43 -35.66
CA CYS A 918 -9.60 -11.44 -36.20
C CYS A 918 -8.67 -10.89 -35.11
N HIS A 919 -9.18 -10.75 -33.88
CA HIS A 919 -8.42 -10.34 -32.69
C HIS A 919 -7.98 -11.57 -31.87
N SER A 920 -7.28 -12.50 -32.52
CA SER A 920 -6.87 -13.78 -31.91
C SER A 920 -5.86 -13.62 -30.77
N GLU A 921 -5.06 -12.56 -30.77
CA GLU A 921 -4.04 -12.27 -29.75
C GLU A 921 -4.70 -12.03 -28.37
N VAL A 922 -5.76 -11.22 -28.35
CA VAL A 922 -6.57 -10.91 -27.15
C VAL A 922 -7.20 -12.15 -26.52
N ARG A 923 -7.40 -13.23 -27.28
CA ARG A 923 -7.95 -14.50 -26.76
C ARG A 923 -7.09 -15.10 -25.65
N ASN A 924 -5.78 -14.96 -25.75
CA ASN A 924 -4.85 -15.52 -24.77
C ASN A 924 -4.78 -14.65 -23.50
N GLU A 925 -4.99 -13.34 -23.64
CA GLU A 925 -5.12 -12.41 -22.50
C GLU A 925 -6.42 -12.64 -21.73
N LEU A 926 -7.52 -12.96 -22.43
CA LEU A 926 -8.83 -13.25 -21.85
C LEU A 926 -8.89 -14.58 -21.05
N ALA A 927 -7.94 -15.49 -21.26
CA ALA A 927 -7.92 -16.81 -20.64
C ALA A 927 -7.23 -16.84 -19.26
N ALA A 928 -6.67 -15.72 -18.80
CA ALA A 928 -5.87 -15.63 -17.59
C ALA A 928 -6.68 -15.14 -16.37
N PRO A 929 -6.34 -15.57 -15.13
CA PRO A 929 -7.11 -15.25 -13.93
C PRO A 929 -7.05 -13.78 -13.51
N ASP A 930 -6.12 -13.00 -14.08
CA ASP A 930 -5.91 -11.56 -13.87
C ASP A 930 -6.55 -10.68 -14.96
N ALA A 931 -7.39 -11.23 -15.82
CA ALA A 931 -8.17 -10.46 -16.81
C ALA A 931 -9.25 -9.56 -16.15
N HIS A 932 -9.56 -8.43 -16.78
CA HIS A 932 -10.53 -7.45 -16.28
C HIS A 932 -11.95 -8.07 -16.15
N PRO A 933 -12.56 -8.15 -14.95
CA PRO A 933 -13.79 -8.93 -14.74
C PRO A 933 -14.97 -8.59 -15.66
N ALA A 934 -15.13 -7.32 -16.04
CA ALA A 934 -16.19 -6.89 -16.98
C ALA A 934 -16.09 -7.52 -18.39
N LEU A 935 -14.98 -8.19 -18.74
CA LEU A 935 -14.86 -8.92 -20.01
C LEU A 935 -15.76 -10.18 -20.05
N ALA A 936 -16.23 -10.66 -18.89
CA ALA A 936 -17.26 -11.69 -18.81
C ALA A 936 -18.62 -11.22 -19.37
N GLU A 937 -18.87 -9.91 -19.39
CA GLU A 937 -20.05 -9.29 -20.03
C GLU A 937 -19.90 -9.13 -21.57
N GLY A 938 -18.82 -9.67 -22.14
CA GLY A 938 -18.50 -9.63 -23.56
C GLY A 938 -17.74 -8.36 -23.98
N CYS A 939 -17.04 -8.45 -25.12
CA CYS A 939 -16.22 -7.37 -25.69
C CYS A 939 -17.04 -6.12 -26.01
N LEU A 940 -18.33 -6.29 -26.33
CA LEU A 940 -19.25 -5.20 -26.65
C LEU A 940 -19.79 -4.47 -25.40
N SER A 941 -19.29 -4.74 -24.20
CA SER A 941 -19.48 -3.86 -23.04
C SER A 941 -18.75 -2.53 -23.26
N CYS A 942 -17.44 -2.60 -23.48
CA CYS A 942 -16.53 -1.47 -23.64
C CYS A 942 -16.33 -1.02 -25.10
N HIS A 943 -16.49 -1.90 -26.09
CA HIS A 943 -16.14 -1.61 -27.50
C HIS A 943 -17.34 -1.37 -28.43
N SER A 944 -17.14 -0.53 -29.44
CA SER A 944 -18.06 -0.28 -30.54
C SER A 944 -17.63 -1.09 -31.78
N PRO A 945 -18.40 -2.08 -32.25
CA PRO A 945 -17.97 -2.97 -33.35
C PRO A 945 -18.02 -2.31 -34.73
N HIS A 946 -18.33 -1.01 -34.82
CA HIS A 946 -18.57 -0.31 -36.08
C HIS A 946 -17.75 0.98 -36.21
N ALA A 947 -17.88 1.91 -35.26
CA ALA A 947 -17.11 3.16 -35.21
C ALA A 947 -17.09 3.74 -33.79
N ALA A 948 -16.00 4.43 -33.44
CA ALA A 948 -15.81 5.15 -32.18
C ALA A 948 -15.18 6.53 -32.44
N ASP A 949 -15.15 7.40 -31.42
CA ASP A 949 -14.38 8.66 -31.46
C ASP A 949 -12.92 8.46 -30.98
N ARG A 950 -12.47 7.19 -30.86
CA ARG A 950 -11.22 6.81 -30.16
C ARG A 950 -10.55 5.58 -30.80
N PRO A 951 -9.20 5.57 -30.94
CA PRO A 951 -8.45 4.40 -31.36
C PRO A 951 -8.74 3.17 -30.49
N GLY A 952 -8.72 1.99 -31.11
CA GLY A 952 -9.10 0.74 -30.44
C GLY A 952 -10.61 0.57 -30.23
N LEU A 953 -11.45 1.43 -30.81
CA LEU A 953 -12.92 1.34 -30.84
C LEU A 953 -13.63 1.44 -29.47
N ILE A 954 -12.99 2.05 -28.48
CA ILE A 954 -13.53 2.22 -27.13
C ILE A 954 -14.75 3.16 -27.15
N ARG A 955 -15.82 2.78 -26.45
CA ARG A 955 -17.07 3.54 -26.36
C ARG A 955 -16.94 4.82 -25.54
N GLY A 956 -17.57 5.88 -26.03
CA GLY A 956 -17.62 7.20 -25.36
C GLY A 956 -16.46 8.11 -25.78
N GLY A 957 -16.71 9.42 -25.83
CA GLY A 957 -15.75 10.39 -26.36
C GLY A 957 -14.45 10.51 -25.56
N SER A 958 -14.41 10.06 -24.31
CA SER A 958 -13.18 10.04 -23.51
C SER A 958 -13.02 8.77 -22.69
N ASP A 959 -11.76 8.43 -22.45
CA ASP A 959 -11.31 7.30 -21.64
C ASP A 959 -11.93 7.32 -20.22
N ARG A 960 -12.02 8.52 -19.63
CA ARG A 960 -12.71 8.75 -18.35
C ARG A 960 -14.19 8.38 -18.42
N VAL A 961 -14.90 8.78 -19.47
CA VAL A 961 -16.33 8.45 -19.65
C VAL A 961 -16.52 6.95 -19.86
N ALA A 962 -15.64 6.30 -20.62
CA ALA A 962 -15.64 4.85 -20.82
C ALA A 962 -15.52 4.12 -19.46
N CYS A 963 -14.40 4.29 -18.77
CA CYS A 963 -14.08 3.53 -17.56
C CYS A 963 -14.99 3.89 -16.37
N LEU A 964 -15.26 5.17 -16.14
CA LEU A 964 -16.00 5.62 -14.95
C LEU A 964 -17.52 5.49 -15.08
N SER A 965 -18.03 5.08 -16.25
CA SER A 965 -19.43 4.63 -16.39
C SER A 965 -19.73 3.38 -15.53
N CYS A 966 -18.74 2.48 -15.40
CA CYS A 966 -18.77 1.33 -14.49
C CYS A 966 -18.11 1.64 -13.14
N HIS A 967 -16.93 2.29 -13.14
CA HIS A 967 -16.19 2.63 -11.91
C HIS A 967 -16.73 3.89 -11.20
N GLN A 968 -18.04 3.91 -10.92
CA GLN A 968 -18.75 5.05 -10.35
C GLN A 968 -18.25 5.42 -8.94
N GLU A 969 -17.77 4.45 -8.16
CA GLU A 969 -17.14 4.68 -6.85
C GLU A 969 -15.84 5.51 -6.97
N ILE A 970 -15.06 5.28 -8.03
CA ILE A 970 -13.82 6.04 -8.30
C ILE A 970 -14.19 7.48 -8.69
N GLU A 971 -15.20 7.67 -9.54
CA GLU A 971 -15.70 9.02 -9.87
C GLU A 971 -16.26 9.75 -8.64
N ALA A 972 -17.01 9.06 -7.78
CA ALA A 972 -17.53 9.60 -6.53
C ALA A 972 -16.41 10.00 -5.56
N ARG A 973 -15.42 9.12 -5.36
CA ARG A 973 -14.22 9.39 -4.55
C ARG A 973 -13.43 10.58 -5.09
N ARG A 974 -13.25 10.69 -6.40
CA ARG A 974 -12.55 11.82 -7.03
C ARG A 974 -13.31 13.13 -6.83
N ARG A 975 -14.64 13.13 -6.90
CA ARG A 975 -15.49 14.30 -6.64
C ARG A 975 -15.47 14.76 -5.18
N SER A 976 -15.25 13.86 -4.22
CA SER A 976 -15.23 14.18 -2.78
C SER A 976 -13.82 14.38 -2.19
N SER A 977 -12.76 14.25 -3.00
CA SER A 977 -11.38 14.33 -2.54
C SER A 977 -10.79 15.74 -2.60
N PHE A 978 -10.12 16.15 -1.52
CA PHE A 978 -9.37 17.42 -1.43
C PHE A 978 -8.20 17.51 -2.43
N SER A 979 -7.61 16.37 -2.80
CA SER A 979 -6.59 16.29 -3.86
C SER A 979 -6.83 15.09 -4.74
N VAL A 980 -6.83 15.31 -6.05
CA VAL A 980 -6.93 14.30 -7.12
C VAL A 980 -5.80 14.52 -8.14
N HIS A 981 -5.37 13.47 -8.83
CA HIS A 981 -4.40 13.64 -9.91
C HIS A 981 -5.03 14.48 -11.04
N PRO A 982 -4.35 15.51 -11.57
CA PRO A 982 -4.87 16.33 -12.67
C PRO A 982 -4.93 15.52 -13.98
N GLU A 983 -5.92 15.83 -14.82
CA GLU A 983 -6.21 15.12 -16.08
C GLU A 983 -6.04 16.01 -17.33
N THR A 984 -5.01 16.85 -17.39
CA THR A 984 -4.78 17.71 -18.57
C THR A 984 -3.87 17.04 -19.60
N GLY A 985 -4.40 16.84 -20.81
CA GLY A 985 -3.71 16.21 -21.95
C GLY A 985 -3.68 14.68 -21.88
N GLU A 986 -2.84 14.04 -22.70
CA GLU A 986 -2.72 12.58 -22.81
C GLU A 986 -2.38 11.89 -21.47
N ALA A 987 -1.65 12.59 -20.60
CA ALA A 987 -1.33 12.14 -19.23
C ALA A 987 -2.55 12.06 -18.28
N GLY A 988 -3.74 12.48 -18.74
CA GLY A 988 -4.99 12.42 -17.98
C GLY A 988 -5.87 11.19 -18.26
N ALA A 989 -5.52 10.33 -19.22
CA ALA A 989 -6.28 9.11 -19.48
C ALA A 989 -6.11 8.09 -18.33
N CYS A 990 -7.17 7.38 -17.93
CA CYS A 990 -7.06 6.24 -17.02
C CYS A 990 -6.18 5.13 -17.64
N SER A 991 -6.31 4.93 -18.95
CA SER A 991 -5.47 4.06 -19.77
C SER A 991 -4.03 4.58 -19.98
N SER A 992 -3.61 5.70 -19.38
CA SER A 992 -2.18 6.03 -19.27
C SER A 992 -1.48 5.11 -18.24
N CYS A 993 -2.14 4.83 -17.12
CA CYS A 993 -1.63 4.01 -16.01
C CYS A 993 -2.17 2.58 -16.01
N HIS A 994 -3.43 2.37 -16.42
CA HIS A 994 -4.09 1.08 -16.41
C HIS A 994 -4.13 0.40 -17.80
N THR A 995 -4.28 -0.91 -17.83
CA THR A 995 -4.65 -1.69 -19.02
C THR A 995 -6.16 -1.94 -19.03
N GLY A 996 -6.77 -1.96 -20.22
CA GLY A 996 -8.21 -2.23 -20.36
C GLY A 996 -8.58 -3.73 -20.34
N HIS A 997 -7.60 -4.63 -20.49
CA HIS A 997 -7.83 -6.06 -20.69
C HIS A 997 -7.17 -6.95 -19.64
N ARG A 998 -5.84 -6.93 -19.53
CA ARG A 998 -5.06 -7.75 -18.58
C ARG A 998 -3.78 -7.01 -18.17
N SER A 999 -3.28 -7.27 -16.97
CA SER A 999 -1.86 -7.03 -16.64
C SER A 999 -1.45 -7.92 -15.47
N ASP A 1000 -0.19 -8.38 -15.47
CA ASP A 1000 0.44 -9.16 -14.40
C ASP A 1000 0.67 -8.34 -13.09
N GLN A 1001 -0.15 -7.33 -12.82
CA GLN A 1001 -0.04 -6.35 -11.74
C GLN A 1001 -1.42 -6.04 -11.12
N PRO A 1002 -1.52 -5.91 -9.77
CA PRO A 1002 -2.78 -5.60 -9.11
C PRO A 1002 -3.46 -4.33 -9.64
N ALA A 1003 -4.79 -4.36 -9.73
CA ALA A 1003 -5.61 -3.30 -10.31
C ALA A 1003 -5.22 -2.91 -11.75
N LEU A 1004 -4.70 -3.86 -12.53
CA LEU A 1004 -4.43 -3.75 -13.96
C LEU A 1004 -3.48 -2.59 -14.32
N LEU A 1005 -2.47 -2.33 -13.49
CA LEU A 1005 -1.46 -1.31 -13.77
C LEU A 1005 -0.50 -1.78 -14.87
N LYS A 1006 -0.18 -0.94 -15.85
CA LYS A 1006 0.69 -1.28 -17.00
C LYS A 1006 2.09 -1.79 -16.65
N ALA A 1007 2.56 -1.51 -15.45
CA ALA A 1007 3.78 -2.02 -14.85
C ALA A 1007 3.65 -1.91 -13.32
N ALA A 1008 4.68 -2.33 -12.59
CA ALA A 1008 4.75 -2.10 -11.15
C ALA A 1008 4.62 -0.60 -10.79
N PRO A 1009 3.98 -0.24 -9.66
CA PRO A 1009 3.45 1.12 -9.46
C PRO A 1009 4.51 2.21 -9.50
N GLU A 1010 5.73 1.92 -9.02
CA GLU A 1010 6.87 2.82 -9.10
C GLU A 1010 7.26 3.14 -10.55
N LYS A 1011 7.33 2.16 -11.45
CA LYS A 1011 7.65 2.37 -12.88
C LYS A 1011 6.55 3.15 -13.60
N VAL A 1012 5.29 2.89 -13.29
CA VAL A 1012 4.15 3.64 -13.84
C VAL A 1012 4.23 5.11 -13.39
N CYS A 1013 4.43 5.37 -12.10
CA CYS A 1013 4.57 6.74 -11.60
C CYS A 1013 5.83 7.45 -12.13
N GLU A 1014 6.99 6.78 -12.16
CA GLU A 1014 8.26 7.35 -12.65
C GLU A 1014 8.20 7.80 -14.11
N SER A 1015 7.40 7.15 -14.96
CA SER A 1015 7.25 7.52 -16.37
C SER A 1015 6.94 9.02 -16.57
N CYS A 1016 6.14 9.60 -15.67
CA CYS A 1016 5.82 11.02 -15.59
C CYS A 1016 6.58 11.75 -14.46
N HIS A 1017 6.74 11.14 -13.29
CA HIS A 1017 7.23 11.78 -12.04
C HIS A 1017 8.73 11.53 -11.77
N LYS A 1018 9.56 11.48 -12.82
CA LYS A 1018 11.00 11.14 -12.84
C LYS A 1018 11.88 11.76 -11.74
N GLY A 1019 11.50 12.91 -11.18
CA GLY A 1019 12.23 13.55 -10.09
C GLY A 1019 11.96 12.93 -8.71
N HIS A 1020 10.77 12.36 -8.46
CA HIS A 1020 10.35 11.98 -7.10
C HIS A 1020 11.18 10.84 -6.51
N ALA A 1021 11.57 9.86 -7.34
CA ALA A 1021 12.46 8.76 -6.95
C ALA A 1021 13.85 9.23 -6.47
N GLN A 1022 14.25 10.48 -6.76
CA GLN A 1022 15.55 11.05 -6.38
C GLN A 1022 15.56 11.72 -4.99
N PHE A 1023 14.40 11.92 -4.36
CA PHE A 1023 14.28 12.59 -3.06
C PHE A 1023 13.19 12.03 -2.12
N GLY A 1024 12.47 10.99 -2.55
CA GLY A 1024 11.46 10.31 -1.74
C GLY A 1024 12.04 9.38 -0.67
N HIS A 1025 11.16 8.74 0.08
CA HIS A 1025 11.51 7.55 0.87
C HIS A 1025 11.91 6.40 -0.08
N PRO A 1026 12.81 5.48 0.31
CA PRO A 1026 13.08 4.27 -0.48
C PRO A 1026 11.78 3.52 -0.85
N ILE A 1027 11.73 3.05 -2.09
CA ILE A 1027 10.62 2.32 -2.74
C ILE A 1027 11.19 1.28 -3.70
N GLY A 1028 10.38 0.28 -4.05
CA GLY A 1028 10.76 -0.83 -4.94
C GLY A 1028 11.15 -2.11 -4.19
N LYS A 1029 11.62 -3.11 -4.97
CA LYS A 1029 11.81 -4.48 -4.51
C LYS A 1029 12.76 -4.59 -3.31
N GLY A 1030 12.29 -5.24 -2.23
CA GLY A 1030 13.02 -5.45 -0.99
C GLY A 1030 12.80 -4.38 0.09
N VAL A 1031 12.12 -3.26 -0.23
CA VAL A 1031 11.81 -2.21 0.75
C VAL A 1031 10.42 -2.45 1.35
N ILE A 1032 10.30 -3.31 2.36
CA ILE A 1032 8.99 -3.79 2.84
C ILE A 1032 8.19 -2.70 3.57
N ASP A 1033 6.92 -2.52 3.16
CA ASP A 1033 5.92 -1.70 3.84
C ASP A 1033 5.34 -2.47 5.05
N PRO A 1034 5.62 -2.05 6.30
CA PRO A 1034 5.29 -2.83 7.48
C PRO A 1034 3.78 -2.94 7.76
N ARG A 1035 2.92 -2.20 7.05
CA ARG A 1035 1.46 -2.38 7.11
C ARG A 1035 0.97 -3.57 6.30
N THR A 1036 1.65 -3.91 5.21
CA THR A 1036 1.13 -4.82 4.18
C THR A 1036 2.03 -6.03 3.92
N GLY A 1037 3.29 -5.99 4.37
CA GLY A 1037 4.29 -7.03 4.11
C GLY A 1037 4.78 -7.09 2.66
N LYS A 1038 4.42 -6.10 1.83
CA LYS A 1038 4.78 -6.03 0.40
C LYS A 1038 5.78 -4.90 0.14
N ASP A 1039 6.38 -4.89 -1.04
CA ASP A 1039 7.28 -3.80 -1.46
C ASP A 1039 6.60 -2.42 -1.37
N THR A 1040 7.27 -1.48 -0.72
CA THR A 1040 6.83 -0.08 -0.61
C THR A 1040 6.90 0.54 -1.99
N SER A 1041 5.78 1.07 -2.46
CA SER A 1041 5.68 1.73 -3.77
C SER A 1041 5.12 3.13 -3.64
N CYS A 1042 5.01 3.87 -4.75
CA CYS A 1042 4.31 5.16 -4.74
C CYS A 1042 2.87 5.06 -4.17
N ALA A 1043 2.21 3.91 -4.36
CA ALA A 1043 0.86 3.63 -3.86
C ALA A 1043 0.78 3.41 -2.33
N SER A 1044 1.90 3.09 -1.66
CA SER A 1044 1.97 2.99 -0.19
C SER A 1044 1.70 4.33 0.49
N CYS A 1045 2.07 5.44 -0.15
CA CYS A 1045 1.97 6.79 0.40
C CYS A 1045 0.95 7.67 -0.34
N HIS A 1046 0.76 7.47 -1.64
CA HIS A 1046 -0.16 8.25 -2.47
C HIS A 1046 -1.33 7.41 -2.99
N SER A 1047 -2.51 8.03 -3.15
CA SER A 1047 -3.64 7.43 -3.87
C SER A 1047 -4.09 8.37 -5.00
N PRO A 1048 -3.76 8.04 -6.27
CA PRO A 1048 -3.99 8.97 -7.39
C PRO A 1048 -5.47 9.19 -7.70
N HIS A 1049 -6.32 8.21 -7.36
CA HIS A 1049 -7.79 8.27 -7.47
C HIS A 1049 -8.46 9.16 -6.39
N GLY A 1050 -7.68 9.87 -5.57
CA GLY A 1050 -8.15 10.94 -4.70
C GLY A 1050 -8.01 10.68 -3.20
N THR A 1051 -7.65 11.71 -2.45
CA THR A 1051 -7.59 11.70 -0.98
C THR A 1051 -8.05 13.01 -0.34
N GLY A 1052 -8.33 12.96 0.97
CA GLY A 1052 -8.59 14.14 1.81
C GLY A 1052 -7.35 14.92 2.25
N PHE A 1053 -6.16 14.63 1.70
CA PHE A 1053 -4.89 15.22 2.15
C PHE A 1053 -4.09 15.81 0.97
N PRO A 1054 -3.28 16.85 1.19
CA PRO A 1054 -2.49 17.47 0.13
C PRO A 1054 -1.53 16.49 -0.55
N ALA A 1055 -1.19 16.78 -1.81
CA ALA A 1055 -0.26 15.99 -2.63
C ALA A 1055 -0.63 14.50 -2.77
N LEU A 1056 -1.94 14.19 -2.79
CA LEU A 1056 -2.48 12.83 -2.98
C LEU A 1056 -2.14 11.84 -1.87
N LEU A 1057 -1.66 12.32 -0.71
CA LEU A 1057 -1.20 11.44 0.37
C LEU A 1057 -2.37 10.67 0.99
N THR A 1058 -2.16 9.42 1.39
CA THR A 1058 -3.19 8.59 2.05
C THR A 1058 -3.53 9.10 3.47
N HIS A 1059 -2.62 9.85 4.09
CA HIS A 1059 -2.72 10.36 5.46
C HIS A 1059 -2.07 11.76 5.55
N SER A 1060 -2.35 12.50 6.62
CA SER A 1060 -1.73 13.82 6.86
C SER A 1060 -0.19 13.70 7.06
N PRO A 1061 0.61 14.51 6.34
CA PRO A 1061 2.08 14.45 6.39
C PRO A 1061 2.69 14.96 7.70
N GLN A 1062 1.95 15.70 8.53
CA GLN A 1062 2.49 16.33 9.74
C GLN A 1062 2.89 15.32 10.82
N ARG A 1063 2.28 14.12 10.82
CA ARG A 1063 2.67 12.96 11.64
C ARG A 1063 1.98 11.66 11.21
N SER A 1064 0.69 11.76 10.85
CA SER A 1064 -0.20 10.59 10.76
C SER A 1064 0.19 9.58 9.69
N LEU A 1065 0.83 10.02 8.60
CA LEU A 1065 1.42 9.13 7.58
C LEU A 1065 2.66 8.39 8.10
N CYS A 1066 3.56 9.07 8.82
CA CYS A 1066 4.83 8.49 9.25
C CYS A 1066 4.65 7.42 10.33
N VAL A 1067 3.72 7.63 11.27
CA VAL A 1067 3.41 6.67 12.34
C VAL A 1067 2.66 5.42 11.84
N GLN A 1068 2.32 5.34 10.56
CA GLN A 1068 1.85 4.09 9.95
C GLN A 1068 2.96 3.04 9.84
N CYS A 1069 4.23 3.46 9.78
CA CYS A 1069 5.38 2.59 9.53
C CYS A 1069 6.48 2.66 10.60
N HIS A 1070 6.51 3.73 11.41
CA HIS A 1070 7.51 3.94 12.47
C HIS A 1070 6.88 3.94 13.86
N ALA A 1071 7.49 3.20 14.79
CA ALA A 1071 7.06 3.16 16.18
C ALA A 1071 7.42 4.46 16.94
N ALA A 1072 6.77 4.68 18.08
CA ALA A 1072 6.89 5.93 18.85
C ALA A 1072 8.27 6.14 19.52
N ASP A 1073 9.12 5.12 19.54
CA ASP A 1073 10.51 5.17 20.03
C ASP A 1073 11.55 5.41 18.92
N GLY A 1074 11.11 5.52 17.66
CA GLY A 1074 11.97 5.69 16.49
C GLY A 1074 12.46 4.37 15.88
N THR A 1075 12.05 3.21 16.40
CA THR A 1075 12.30 1.93 15.72
C THR A 1075 11.41 1.79 14.49
N VAL A 1076 11.96 1.24 13.41
CA VAL A 1076 11.16 0.54 12.39
C VAL A 1076 10.59 -0.70 13.09
N GLY A 1077 9.34 -1.06 12.79
CA GLY A 1077 8.62 -2.14 13.45
C GLY A 1077 9.19 -3.55 13.20
N THR A 1078 10.35 -3.84 13.80
CA THR A 1078 10.93 -5.18 13.79
C THR A 1078 10.07 -6.12 14.64
N ARG A 1079 9.59 -7.20 14.02
CA ARG A 1079 9.07 -8.34 14.79
C ARG A 1079 10.22 -8.86 15.66
N ARG A 1080 10.14 -8.67 16.98
CA ARG A 1080 11.02 -9.37 17.93
C ARG A 1080 10.66 -10.86 17.91
N GLY A 1081 11.28 -11.61 16.99
CA GLY A 1081 10.92 -13.01 16.75
C GLY A 1081 11.84 -13.79 15.80
N VAL A 1082 12.76 -13.13 15.08
CA VAL A 1082 13.81 -13.84 14.30
C VAL A 1082 15.16 -13.19 14.61
N SER A 1083 16.05 -13.93 15.26
CA SER A 1083 17.41 -13.49 15.60
C SER A 1083 18.44 -14.28 14.80
N GLY A 1084 19.02 -13.65 13.77
CA GLY A 1084 20.31 -14.05 13.22
C GLY A 1084 20.41 -15.43 12.57
N GLY A 1085 19.58 -15.71 11.56
CA GLY A 1085 19.92 -16.64 10.49
C GLY A 1085 20.33 -15.85 9.24
N GLY A 1086 21.37 -16.29 8.52
CA GLY A 1086 21.81 -15.62 7.30
C GLY A 1086 20.87 -15.90 6.13
N MET A 1087 20.58 -14.89 5.30
CA MET A 1087 19.97 -15.10 3.99
C MET A 1087 21.07 -15.35 2.96
N SER A 1088 21.08 -16.57 2.41
CA SER A 1088 21.67 -16.90 1.12
C SER A 1088 20.63 -17.75 0.40
N GLU A 1089 20.08 -17.18 -0.67
CA GLU A 1089 18.84 -17.58 -1.39
C GLU A 1089 17.52 -17.35 -0.61
#